data_AF-A0A3N4R026-F1
#
_entry.id   AF-A0A3N4R026-F1
#
_cell.length_a   1.000
_cell.length_b   1.000
_cell.length_c   1.000
_cell.angle_alpha   90.00
_cell.angle_beta   90.00
_cell.angle_gamma   90.00
#
_symmetry.space_group_name_H-M   'P 1'
#
loop_
_entity.id
_entity.type
_entity.pdbx_description
1 polymer ?
#
loop_
_entity_poly.entity_id
_entity_poly.type
_entity_poly.pdbx_seq_one_letter_code
_entity_poly.pdbx_strand_id
1 'polypeptide(L)'
;SNGYSAQQTGTYLAGTWSVPSDWLTSCNGNGCKLFEATRPHWNQMPAAVQVSAADHITFTGNRFANLGQLALGIGQDANAHATGVGLGADTITATGNVFTQDAGGGIVVGGLQADAHHPSDSRMTNKNITLNDNVIHDVAIDYRDMTGLLVTYVNGASVSHNEVYNLPYSGLAIGYGWGVNDPGGSPDYANRGLYDYQPVYSTPTTAQNNTVTGNQIHDIMQQMADGGCVYTLSASPGSTITGNYCHNTNNYYGLYHDEGSRNFTDTNNVVRYTNQWLFAHVSSTHNTGALTATDNWTNNDNANISSTDGHGDTVSGTVVVTDGNWPSGAQTVMNNAGIEPQYRPLTTGAVTGPYSAYSSTPAATGQTGGFFTVTDAGTDIWGAGGQHDDTYGTVYQAGAAVNGTSVTARVDNIDNTNAWAKAGVVLRNNLTGSGSSPGYATVVVTPANGVSFQWDSNGDGYLDQLTSTATSVKAPVWVRLTRTATQVSGYYSTDGSTFTQIGSAVTLPSMAATQDAGVIHTAHSTTPGSATFSKLQIVTSPWRAYSSIPAAVSQSQGVTSLTSAGIDTWETTALHDDEYSAAYQPAAAGTSSTVTVHVDSQDNTNAWGKAGLMLRNNIAAAGSSAGYASLSVTPGNGVTLEWDSDSDGYVDKSTTKTGRSAPVWLRLVRSGTSVTGSYSVDGTTWTTVGTATLTGANSSLDAGTFFTAHAPTPGTASFSQFSIS
;
A
#
# COMPACT_ATOMS: atom_id res chain seq x y z
N SER A 1 9.84 31.41 -26.85
CA SER A 1 10.07 30.69 -25.59
C SER A 1 9.92 29.21 -25.91
N ASN A 2 10.89 28.38 -25.53
CA ASN A 2 10.80 26.93 -25.75
C ASN A 2 9.74 26.39 -24.79
N GLY A 3 8.50 26.26 -25.26
CA GLY A 3 7.43 25.64 -24.49
C GLY A 3 7.65 24.13 -24.37
N TYR A 4 7.13 23.55 -23.30
CA TYR A 4 7.07 22.10 -23.13
C TYR A 4 5.84 21.59 -23.87
N SER A 5 6.02 21.14 -25.12
CA SER A 5 5.00 20.36 -25.81
C SER A 5 5.30 18.91 -25.52
N ALA A 6 4.43 18.22 -24.77
CA ALA A 6 4.56 16.80 -24.47
C ALA A 6 3.84 15.96 -25.54
N GLN A 7 4.41 14.80 -25.91
CA GLN A 7 3.77 13.84 -26.81
C GLN A 7 3.25 12.67 -26.00
N GLN A 8 4.12 12.04 -25.22
CA GLN A 8 3.80 10.98 -24.28
C GLN A 8 4.98 10.74 -23.33
N THR A 9 4.69 10.49 -22.06
CA THR A 9 5.64 10.01 -21.05
C THR A 9 6.93 10.82 -20.93
N GLY A 10 6.80 12.14 -20.78
CA GLY A 10 7.94 13.00 -20.45
C GLY A 10 8.81 13.34 -21.66
N THR A 11 8.35 13.00 -22.86
CA THR A 11 9.00 13.43 -24.11
C THR A 11 8.58 14.86 -24.43
N TYR A 12 9.51 15.65 -24.96
CA TYR A 12 9.26 17.06 -25.25
C TYR A 12 9.90 17.52 -26.54
N LEU A 13 9.25 18.45 -27.21
CA LEU A 13 9.83 19.12 -28.38
C LEU A 13 10.60 20.38 -27.95
N ALA A 14 11.88 20.44 -28.31
CA ALA A 14 12.73 21.61 -28.06
C ALA A 14 12.86 22.48 -29.32
N GLY A 15 13.14 23.78 -29.13
CA GLY A 15 13.46 24.71 -30.22
C GLY A 15 12.24 25.33 -30.90
N THR A 16 12.44 25.83 -32.13
CA THR A 16 11.41 26.50 -32.93
C THR A 16 11.13 25.69 -34.18
N TRP A 17 9.84 25.42 -34.44
CA TRP A 17 9.38 24.62 -35.56
C TRP A 17 8.37 25.40 -36.40
N SER A 18 8.40 25.17 -37.71
CA SER A 18 7.46 25.78 -38.64
C SER A 18 6.05 25.24 -38.42
N VAL A 19 5.07 26.13 -38.40
CA VAL A 19 3.64 25.78 -38.32
C VAL A 19 2.87 26.57 -39.39
N PRO A 20 1.86 25.98 -40.05
CA PRO A 20 1.02 26.74 -40.99
C PRO A 20 0.34 27.91 -40.29
N SER A 21 0.20 29.06 -40.95
CA SER A 21 -0.47 30.22 -40.37
C SER A 21 -1.96 29.98 -40.06
N ASP A 22 -2.56 28.99 -40.71
CA ASP A 22 -3.95 28.56 -40.62
C ASP A 22 -4.12 27.22 -39.89
N TRP A 23 -3.15 26.81 -39.06
CA TRP A 23 -3.08 25.49 -38.43
C TRP A 23 -4.36 25.06 -37.68
N LEU A 24 -5.09 25.99 -37.06
CA LEU A 24 -6.37 25.70 -36.40
C LEU A 24 -7.45 25.16 -37.36
N THR A 25 -7.32 25.46 -38.65
CA THR A 25 -8.22 24.98 -39.70
C THR A 25 -7.56 23.90 -40.53
N SER A 26 -6.32 24.11 -40.97
CA SER A 26 -5.62 23.20 -41.90
C SER A 26 -5.10 21.93 -41.24
N CYS A 27 -4.91 21.94 -39.92
CA CYS A 27 -4.37 20.81 -39.16
C CYS A 27 -5.41 20.20 -38.19
N ASN A 28 -6.68 20.59 -38.31
CA ASN A 28 -7.78 20.04 -37.52
C ASN A 28 -8.17 18.63 -38.02
N GLY A 29 -8.40 17.68 -37.10
CA GLY A 29 -8.91 16.33 -37.37
C GLY A 29 -7.88 15.27 -37.76
N ASN A 30 -6.87 15.60 -38.58
CA ASN A 30 -5.93 14.61 -39.14
C ASN A 30 -4.44 14.89 -38.82
N GLY A 31 -4.16 15.84 -37.91
CA GLY A 31 -2.80 16.28 -37.63
C GLY A 31 -2.21 17.19 -38.71
N CYS A 32 -0.98 17.64 -38.48
CA CYS A 32 -0.32 18.65 -39.29
C CYS A 32 0.90 18.04 -39.97
N LYS A 33 1.03 18.13 -41.30
CA LYS A 33 2.22 17.60 -41.98
C LYS A 33 3.54 18.19 -41.48
N LEU A 34 3.53 19.47 -41.06
CA LEU A 34 4.69 20.11 -40.43
C LEU A 34 4.90 19.68 -38.97
N PHE A 35 3.87 19.17 -38.28
CA PHE A 35 4.05 18.52 -36.98
C PHE A 35 4.73 17.16 -37.15
N GLU A 36 4.42 16.41 -38.22
CA GLU A 36 5.09 15.14 -38.51
C GLU A 36 6.60 15.30 -38.71
N ALA A 37 7.04 16.45 -39.25
CA ALA A 37 8.46 16.81 -39.35
C ALA A 37 9.18 16.90 -38.00
N THR A 38 8.45 17.06 -36.90
CA THR A 38 9.02 17.15 -35.56
C THR A 38 9.30 15.78 -34.95
N ARG A 39 8.57 14.73 -35.34
CA ARG A 39 8.59 13.40 -34.68
C ARG A 39 9.98 12.78 -34.54
N PRO A 40 10.87 12.84 -35.55
CA PRO A 40 12.23 12.30 -35.43
C PRO A 40 13.14 13.09 -34.47
N HIS A 41 12.68 14.23 -33.96
CA HIS A 41 13.48 15.22 -33.23
C HIS A 41 12.96 15.52 -31.82
N TRP A 42 12.08 14.66 -31.28
CA TRP A 42 11.65 14.77 -29.90
C TRP A 42 12.81 14.47 -28.94
N ASN A 43 12.75 15.06 -27.76
CA ASN A 43 13.69 14.85 -26.69
C ASN A 43 13.08 14.08 -25.53
N GLN A 44 13.91 13.33 -24.81
CA GLN A 44 13.53 12.69 -23.56
C GLN A 44 13.88 13.59 -22.37
N MET A 45 13.01 13.59 -21.36
CA MET A 45 13.32 14.21 -20.08
C MET A 45 14.57 13.55 -19.46
N PRO A 46 15.54 14.35 -18.99
CA PRO A 46 16.68 13.84 -18.24
C PRO A 46 16.25 13.15 -16.94
N ALA A 47 16.88 12.03 -16.60
CA ALA A 47 16.75 11.40 -15.29
C ALA A 47 17.76 11.92 -14.27
N ALA A 48 17.45 11.84 -12.97
CA ALA A 48 18.35 12.24 -11.88
C ALA A 48 19.59 11.33 -11.80
N VAL A 49 19.39 10.02 -11.98
CA VAL A 49 20.47 9.06 -12.21
C VAL A 49 20.32 8.46 -13.59
N GLN A 50 21.40 8.42 -14.36
CA GLN A 50 21.42 7.97 -15.74
C GLN A 50 22.53 6.98 -15.99
N VAL A 51 22.24 5.90 -16.72
CA VAL A 51 23.21 4.87 -17.10
C VAL A 51 23.05 4.56 -18.59
N SER A 52 24.06 4.84 -19.41
CA SER A 52 24.09 4.53 -20.84
C SER A 52 25.50 4.11 -21.25
N ALA A 53 25.63 3.38 -22.38
CA ALA A 53 26.90 2.81 -22.83
C ALA A 53 27.68 2.08 -21.72
N ALA A 54 26.96 1.29 -20.93
CA ALA A 54 27.45 0.63 -19.73
C ALA A 54 26.83 -0.76 -19.58
N ASP A 55 27.57 -1.64 -18.91
CA ASP A 55 27.10 -2.98 -18.58
C ASP A 55 27.38 -3.39 -17.14
N HIS A 56 26.59 -4.33 -16.61
CA HIS A 56 26.71 -4.89 -15.26
C HIS A 56 26.64 -3.85 -14.13
N ILE A 57 25.68 -2.92 -14.21
CA ILE A 57 25.38 -1.97 -13.13
C ILE A 57 24.13 -2.43 -12.36
N THR A 58 24.22 -2.41 -11.03
CA THR A 58 23.11 -2.82 -10.15
C THR A 58 22.73 -1.70 -9.17
N PHE A 59 21.44 -1.43 -9.08
CA PHE A 59 20.80 -0.57 -8.09
C PHE A 59 19.96 -1.45 -7.16
N THR A 60 20.38 -1.60 -5.90
CA THR A 60 19.66 -2.39 -4.89
C THR A 60 19.34 -1.57 -3.64
N GLY A 61 18.09 -1.60 -3.16
CA GLY A 61 17.72 -1.00 -1.88
C GLY A 61 17.73 0.54 -1.87
N ASN A 62 17.73 1.20 -3.04
CA ASN A 62 17.84 2.65 -3.12
C ASN A 62 16.47 3.32 -2.92
N ARG A 63 16.50 4.60 -2.52
CA ARG A 63 15.33 5.47 -2.49
C ARG A 63 15.58 6.70 -3.37
N PHE A 64 14.78 6.83 -4.42
CA PHE A 64 14.70 8.01 -5.27
C PHE A 64 13.48 8.80 -4.81
N ALA A 65 13.71 10.01 -4.28
CA ALA A 65 12.61 10.82 -3.77
C ALA A 65 12.86 12.31 -3.82
N ASN A 66 11.78 13.08 -3.96
CA ASN A 66 11.78 14.55 -4.01
C ASN A 66 12.59 15.10 -5.20
N LEU A 67 12.51 14.43 -6.35
CA LEU A 67 13.26 14.80 -7.56
C LEU A 67 12.40 15.68 -8.49
N GLY A 68 13.02 16.70 -9.09
CA GLY A 68 12.34 17.63 -10.01
C GLY A 68 12.21 17.13 -11.46
N GLN A 69 12.51 15.86 -11.73
CA GLN A 69 12.51 15.25 -13.07
C GLN A 69 12.30 13.73 -12.95
N LEU A 70 12.50 12.97 -14.04
CA LEU A 70 12.55 11.51 -14.03
C LEU A 70 13.58 10.99 -13.01
N ALA A 71 13.28 9.92 -12.28
CA ALA A 71 14.20 9.41 -11.25
C ALA A 71 15.38 8.61 -11.82
N LEU A 72 15.12 7.49 -12.49
CA LEU A 72 16.14 6.61 -13.07
C LEU A 72 15.97 6.44 -14.59
N GLY A 73 17.03 6.75 -15.34
CA GLY A 73 17.10 6.57 -16.79
C GLY A 73 18.15 5.52 -17.16
N ILE A 74 17.75 4.50 -17.93
CA ILE A 74 18.65 3.42 -18.37
C ILE A 74 18.66 3.36 -19.90
N GLY A 75 19.82 3.59 -20.50
CA GLY A 75 19.99 3.60 -21.94
C GLY A 75 19.04 4.59 -22.58
N GLN A 76 18.99 5.84 -22.14
CA GLN A 76 18.19 6.87 -22.83
C GLN A 76 18.96 7.47 -24.00
N ASP A 77 18.27 8.18 -24.89
CA ASP A 77 18.87 8.91 -26.00
C ASP A 77 19.91 9.92 -25.50
N ALA A 78 20.89 10.22 -26.36
CA ALA A 78 21.99 11.15 -26.03
C ALA A 78 21.51 12.51 -25.52
N ASN A 79 20.33 12.99 -25.95
CA ASN A 79 19.76 14.27 -25.53
C ASN A 79 19.26 14.29 -24.08
N ALA A 80 18.97 13.14 -23.46
CA ALA A 80 18.65 13.04 -22.04
C ALA A 80 19.91 13.17 -21.17
N HIS A 81 21.10 13.01 -21.76
CA HIS A 81 22.38 13.10 -21.09
C HIS A 81 23.03 14.47 -21.27
N ALA A 82 23.41 15.10 -20.17
CA ALA A 82 24.23 16.32 -20.21
C ALA A 82 25.59 16.09 -20.91
N THR A 83 26.10 14.85 -20.88
CA THR A 83 27.34 14.45 -21.56
C THR A 83 27.16 14.13 -23.04
N GLY A 84 25.91 13.98 -23.51
CA GLY A 84 25.61 13.53 -24.87
C GLY A 84 25.86 12.04 -25.14
N VAL A 85 26.12 11.22 -24.12
CA VAL A 85 26.35 9.78 -24.27
C VAL A 85 25.07 9.03 -23.91
N GLY A 86 24.41 8.39 -24.90
CA GLY A 86 23.15 7.68 -24.72
C GLY A 86 23.07 6.35 -25.47
N LEU A 87 22.22 5.46 -24.98
CA LEU A 87 21.96 4.07 -25.43
C LEU A 87 23.17 3.12 -25.37
N GLY A 88 22.92 1.81 -25.49
CA GLY A 88 23.91 0.75 -25.32
C GLY A 88 24.06 0.26 -23.88
N ALA A 89 22.96 0.22 -23.12
CA ALA A 89 22.91 -0.38 -21.79
C ALA A 89 22.68 -1.91 -21.87
N ASP A 90 23.51 -2.70 -21.19
CA ASP A 90 23.43 -4.17 -21.19
C ASP A 90 23.53 -4.72 -19.77
N THR A 91 22.65 -5.63 -19.35
CA THR A 91 22.78 -6.29 -18.03
C THR A 91 22.74 -5.26 -16.90
N ILE A 92 21.71 -4.42 -16.89
CA ILE A 92 21.47 -3.43 -15.84
C ILE A 92 20.32 -3.92 -14.97
N THR A 93 20.50 -3.85 -13.64
CA THR A 93 19.52 -4.35 -12.68
C THR A 93 19.09 -3.23 -11.74
N ALA A 94 17.78 -3.04 -11.57
CA ALA A 94 17.18 -2.24 -10.51
C ALA A 94 16.24 -3.14 -9.69
N THR A 95 16.70 -3.52 -8.50
CA THR A 95 16.00 -4.44 -7.61
C THR A 95 15.68 -3.80 -6.27
N GLY A 96 14.46 -3.91 -5.76
CA GLY A 96 14.19 -3.51 -4.38
C GLY A 96 14.41 -2.02 -4.14
N ASN A 97 14.03 -1.14 -5.08
CA ASN A 97 14.16 0.31 -4.91
C ASN A 97 12.79 0.96 -4.71
N VAL A 98 12.77 2.14 -4.07
CA VAL A 98 11.57 2.95 -3.89
C VAL A 98 11.69 4.25 -4.69
N PHE A 99 10.65 4.58 -5.45
CA PHE A 99 10.53 5.80 -6.24
C PHE A 99 9.29 6.55 -5.77
N THR A 100 9.45 7.77 -5.24
CA THR A 100 8.31 8.50 -4.67
C THR A 100 8.52 9.99 -4.48
N GLN A 101 7.46 10.78 -4.61
CA GLN A 101 7.50 12.24 -4.54
C GLN A 101 8.36 12.84 -5.65
N ASP A 102 8.29 12.27 -6.85
CA ASP A 102 9.06 12.72 -8.01
C ASP A 102 8.15 13.47 -9.00
N ALA A 103 8.65 14.60 -9.51
CA ALA A 103 7.92 15.44 -10.46
C ALA A 103 7.67 14.71 -11.78
N GLY A 104 8.63 13.90 -12.24
CA GLY A 104 8.53 13.02 -13.40
C GLY A 104 8.29 11.55 -13.00
N GLY A 105 8.30 10.63 -13.98
CA GLY A 105 8.12 9.20 -13.75
C GLY A 105 9.24 8.55 -12.93
N GLY A 106 9.04 7.28 -12.56
CA GLY A 106 10.02 6.51 -11.77
C GLY A 106 11.19 6.02 -12.63
N ILE A 107 10.93 5.10 -13.56
CA ILE A 107 11.98 4.47 -14.37
C ILE A 107 11.67 4.62 -15.86
N VAL A 108 12.63 5.09 -16.66
CA VAL A 108 12.55 5.01 -18.13
C VAL A 108 13.76 4.25 -18.67
N VAL A 109 13.47 3.24 -19.50
CA VAL A 109 14.47 2.45 -20.20
C VAL A 109 14.32 2.65 -21.71
N GLY A 110 15.43 2.93 -22.38
CA GLY A 110 15.46 3.12 -23.82
C GLY A 110 15.22 4.55 -24.30
N GLY A 111 15.32 4.70 -25.61
CA GLY A 111 15.22 5.96 -26.34
C GLY A 111 14.01 6.01 -27.28
N LEU A 112 13.83 7.14 -27.94
CA LEU A 112 12.80 7.36 -28.96
C LEU A 112 13.37 7.75 -30.33
N GLN A 113 14.64 8.13 -30.40
CA GLN A 113 15.29 8.53 -31.66
C GLN A 113 15.73 7.33 -32.50
N ALA A 114 16.22 7.61 -33.71
CA ALA A 114 16.52 6.58 -34.71
C ALA A 114 17.41 5.44 -34.19
N ASP A 115 18.45 5.77 -33.43
CA ASP A 115 19.37 4.78 -32.88
C ASP A 115 18.75 3.91 -31.76
N ALA A 116 17.65 4.33 -31.14
CA ALA A 116 16.96 3.54 -30.13
C ALA A 116 16.29 2.30 -30.73
N HIS A 117 15.63 2.46 -31.88
CA HIS A 117 14.89 1.40 -32.56
C HIS A 117 15.66 0.75 -33.72
N HIS A 118 16.56 1.50 -34.37
CA HIS A 118 17.34 1.10 -35.54
C HIS A 118 18.80 1.58 -35.39
N PRO A 119 19.55 1.03 -34.42
CA PRO A 119 20.88 1.50 -34.07
C PRO A 119 21.83 1.46 -35.27
N SER A 120 22.46 2.60 -35.56
CA SER A 120 23.53 2.72 -36.55
C SER A 120 24.81 1.97 -36.13
N ASP A 121 24.97 1.74 -34.82
CA ASP A 121 25.99 0.88 -34.22
C ASP A 121 25.32 -0.15 -33.33
N SER A 122 25.56 -1.44 -33.58
CA SER A 122 24.93 -2.54 -32.83
C SER A 122 25.22 -2.52 -31.32
N ARG A 123 26.26 -1.80 -30.87
CA ARG A 123 26.55 -1.60 -29.44
C ARG A 123 25.54 -0.68 -28.75
N MET A 124 24.77 0.12 -29.49
CA MET A 124 23.73 1.01 -28.93
C MET A 124 22.43 0.27 -28.57
N THR A 125 22.30 -1.01 -28.91
CA THR A 125 21.13 -1.80 -28.50
C THR A 125 21.08 -1.94 -26.99
N ASN A 126 20.01 -1.46 -26.37
CA ASN A 126 19.71 -1.78 -24.98
C ASN A 126 19.16 -3.20 -24.86
N LYS A 127 19.67 -3.95 -23.88
CA LYS A 127 19.28 -5.36 -23.69
C LYS A 127 19.53 -5.86 -22.27
N ASN A 128 18.89 -6.98 -21.92
CA ASN A 128 19.08 -7.67 -20.65
C ASN A 128 18.87 -6.74 -19.43
N ILE A 129 17.76 -6.00 -19.40
CA ILE A 129 17.47 -5.06 -18.31
C ILE A 129 16.52 -5.74 -17.32
N THR A 130 16.85 -5.73 -16.03
CA THR A 130 16.03 -6.35 -14.98
C THR A 130 15.52 -5.29 -14.02
N LEU A 131 14.21 -5.13 -13.93
CA LEU A 131 13.51 -4.18 -13.05
C LEU A 131 12.57 -4.98 -12.15
N ASN A 132 13.01 -5.35 -10.96
CA ASN A 132 12.21 -6.18 -10.06
C ASN A 132 12.07 -5.67 -8.64
N ASP A 133 10.97 -6.01 -7.97
CA ASP A 133 10.76 -5.69 -6.56
C ASP A 133 10.83 -4.20 -6.23
N ASN A 134 10.59 -3.32 -7.20
CA ASN A 134 10.56 -1.89 -6.96
C ASN A 134 9.15 -1.44 -6.55
N VAL A 135 9.10 -0.45 -5.67
CA VAL A 135 7.88 0.25 -5.29
C VAL A 135 7.88 1.62 -5.96
N ILE A 136 6.91 1.89 -6.82
CA ILE A 136 6.80 3.14 -7.58
C ILE A 136 5.47 3.79 -7.25
N HIS A 137 5.48 4.90 -6.52
CA HIS A 137 4.25 5.57 -6.11
C HIS A 137 4.43 7.06 -5.87
N ASP A 138 3.38 7.86 -6.07
CA ASP A 138 3.47 9.32 -5.96
C ASP A 138 4.58 9.89 -6.87
N VAL A 139 4.70 9.36 -8.09
CA VAL A 139 5.58 9.92 -9.13
C VAL A 139 4.73 10.54 -10.24
N ALA A 140 5.38 11.26 -11.15
CA ALA A 140 4.72 12.05 -12.20
C ALA A 140 3.81 13.16 -11.64
N ILE A 141 4.15 13.72 -10.48
CA ILE A 141 3.30 14.71 -9.77
C ILE A 141 3.03 15.96 -10.64
N ASP A 142 4.07 16.42 -11.33
CA ASP A 142 4.03 17.61 -12.18
C ASP A 142 3.92 17.24 -13.67
N TYR A 143 4.74 16.29 -14.13
CA TYR A 143 4.74 15.79 -15.51
C TYR A 143 3.81 14.58 -15.62
N ARG A 144 2.52 14.87 -15.50
CA ARG A 144 1.45 13.86 -15.26
C ARG A 144 1.23 12.88 -16.40
N ASP A 145 1.75 13.14 -17.59
CA ASP A 145 1.72 12.22 -18.73
C ASP A 145 2.76 11.09 -18.61
N MET A 146 3.65 11.15 -17.61
CA MET A 146 4.63 10.10 -17.33
C MET A 146 3.99 8.87 -16.69
N THR A 147 4.43 7.70 -17.13
CA THR A 147 4.12 6.44 -16.48
C THR A 147 5.02 6.22 -15.26
N GLY A 148 4.64 5.28 -14.40
CA GLY A 148 5.52 4.85 -13.32
C GLY A 148 6.81 4.22 -13.85
N LEU A 149 6.68 3.37 -14.86
CA LEU A 149 7.77 2.67 -15.54
C LEU A 149 7.52 2.62 -17.05
N LEU A 150 8.51 3.01 -17.84
CA LEU A 150 8.50 2.91 -19.31
C LEU A 150 9.70 2.09 -19.81
N VAL A 151 9.43 1.12 -20.67
CA VAL A 151 10.44 0.43 -21.48
C VAL A 151 10.12 0.68 -22.94
N THR A 152 10.99 1.33 -23.69
CA THR A 152 10.78 1.63 -25.12
C THR A 152 11.32 0.49 -26.00
N TYR A 153 12.35 0.73 -26.82
CA TYR A 153 12.94 -0.24 -27.74
C TYR A 153 14.06 -1.04 -27.08
N VAL A 154 13.70 -2.11 -26.35
CA VAL A 154 14.64 -2.96 -25.61
C VAL A 154 14.49 -4.43 -26.00
N ASN A 155 15.62 -5.15 -26.03
CA ASN A 155 15.65 -6.59 -26.24
C ASN A 155 15.87 -7.34 -24.91
N GLY A 156 14.83 -8.02 -24.43
CA GLY A 156 14.95 -8.83 -23.21
C GLY A 156 14.92 -8.03 -21.91
N ALA A 157 14.02 -7.05 -21.79
CA ALA A 157 13.70 -6.44 -20.49
C ALA A 157 12.82 -7.38 -19.65
N SER A 158 13.11 -7.50 -18.36
CA SER A 158 12.27 -8.18 -17.37
C SER A 158 11.75 -7.16 -16.36
N VAL A 159 10.45 -6.96 -16.34
CA VAL A 159 9.72 -6.10 -15.38
C VAL A 159 8.89 -7.00 -14.49
N SER A 160 9.38 -7.34 -13.30
CA SER A 160 8.76 -8.37 -12.47
C SER A 160 8.60 -8.02 -11.01
N HIS A 161 7.51 -8.43 -10.37
CA HIS A 161 7.30 -8.25 -8.92
C HIS A 161 7.41 -6.78 -8.46
N ASN A 162 7.06 -5.81 -9.29
CA ASN A 162 6.99 -4.41 -8.86
C ASN A 162 5.59 -4.09 -8.32
N GLU A 163 5.51 -3.16 -7.37
CA GLU A 163 4.25 -2.56 -6.92
C GLU A 163 4.18 -1.11 -7.41
N VAL A 164 3.18 -0.78 -8.20
CA VAL A 164 3.05 0.53 -8.87
C VAL A 164 1.69 1.13 -8.57
N TYR A 165 1.66 2.27 -7.85
CA TYR A 165 0.38 2.83 -7.41
C TYR A 165 0.35 4.33 -7.18
N ASN A 166 -0.85 4.87 -7.00
CA ASN A 166 -1.10 6.30 -6.73
C ASN A 166 -0.47 7.20 -7.81
N LEU A 167 -0.81 6.94 -9.07
CA LEU A 167 -0.26 7.65 -10.23
C LEU A 167 -1.34 8.42 -11.01
N PRO A 168 -0.99 9.57 -11.60
CA PRO A 168 -1.94 10.33 -12.41
C PRO A 168 -2.32 9.63 -13.72
N TYR A 169 -1.41 8.83 -14.31
CA TYR A 169 -1.55 8.16 -15.60
C TYR A 169 -1.29 6.64 -15.50
N SER A 170 -0.80 5.98 -16.56
CA SER A 170 -0.58 4.54 -16.66
C SER A 170 0.52 4.04 -15.71
N GLY A 171 0.39 2.80 -15.24
CA GLY A 171 1.37 2.15 -14.36
C GLY A 171 2.66 1.78 -15.11
N LEU A 172 2.54 0.78 -15.99
CA LEU A 172 3.64 0.25 -16.81
C LEU A 172 3.38 0.53 -18.29
N ALA A 173 4.40 0.97 -19.03
CA ALA A 173 4.36 1.11 -20.48
C ALA A 173 5.49 0.32 -21.16
N ILE A 174 5.15 -0.49 -22.17
CA ILE A 174 6.12 -1.29 -22.95
C ILE A 174 5.98 -0.98 -24.45
N GLY A 175 7.09 -0.60 -25.07
CA GLY A 175 7.15 -0.14 -26.46
C GLY A 175 6.96 1.37 -26.60
N TYR A 176 7.15 1.86 -27.83
CA TYR A 176 7.01 3.28 -28.18
C TYR A 176 6.78 3.46 -29.68
N GLY A 177 6.27 4.63 -30.09
CA GLY A 177 6.30 5.09 -31.49
C GLY A 177 5.16 4.62 -32.38
N TRP A 178 4.04 4.11 -31.84
CA TRP A 178 2.79 3.87 -32.60
C TRP A 178 2.93 2.99 -33.86
N GLY A 179 3.90 2.08 -33.86
CA GLY A 179 4.22 1.21 -35.01
C GLY A 179 4.79 1.94 -36.23
N VAL A 180 5.11 3.24 -36.15
CA VAL A 180 5.64 4.00 -37.31
C VAL A 180 7.03 3.56 -37.72
N ASN A 181 7.77 2.98 -36.77
CA ASN A 181 9.12 2.48 -36.95
C ASN A 181 9.15 0.98 -37.24
N ASP A 182 8.01 0.28 -37.24
CA ASP A 182 7.95 -1.14 -37.55
C ASP A 182 8.14 -1.41 -39.06
N PRO A 183 8.41 -2.67 -39.47
CA PRO A 183 8.48 -3.05 -40.87
C PRO A 183 7.22 -2.63 -41.65
N GLY A 184 7.41 -1.83 -42.69
CA GLY A 184 6.32 -1.31 -43.53
C GLY A 184 5.64 -0.05 -42.98
N GLY A 185 5.97 0.38 -41.76
CA GLY A 185 5.41 1.56 -41.12
C GLY A 185 3.89 1.49 -40.86
N SER A 186 3.35 2.57 -40.30
CA SER A 186 1.92 2.79 -40.14
C SER A 186 1.30 3.55 -41.34
N PRO A 187 0.23 3.02 -41.97
CA PRO A 187 -0.54 3.71 -43.00
C PRO A 187 -1.11 5.06 -42.55
N ASP A 188 -1.50 5.19 -41.29
CA ASP A 188 -2.07 6.43 -40.77
C ASP A 188 -1.05 7.57 -40.86
N TYR A 189 0.18 7.30 -40.43
CA TYR A 189 1.27 8.28 -40.46
C TYR A 189 1.82 8.50 -41.87
N ALA A 190 1.64 7.54 -42.79
CA ALA A 190 1.85 7.79 -44.22
C ALA A 190 0.91 8.88 -44.72
N ASN A 191 -0.38 8.80 -44.39
CA ASN A 191 -1.38 9.78 -44.78
C ASN A 191 -1.13 11.16 -44.14
N ARG A 192 -0.58 11.20 -42.92
CA ARG A 192 -0.15 12.44 -42.26
C ARG A 192 1.12 13.05 -42.87
N GLY A 193 1.88 12.28 -43.64
CA GLY A 193 3.11 12.71 -44.33
C GLY A 193 4.39 12.54 -43.50
N LEU A 194 4.40 11.65 -42.51
CA LEU A 194 5.58 11.38 -41.67
C LEU A 194 6.78 10.90 -42.47
N TYR A 195 6.56 10.03 -43.46
CA TYR A 195 7.65 9.43 -44.22
C TYR A 195 8.33 10.37 -45.22
N ASP A 196 7.91 11.64 -45.28
CA ASP A 196 8.69 12.69 -45.94
C ASP A 196 9.88 13.14 -45.08
N TYR A 197 9.86 12.83 -43.78
CA TYR A 197 10.84 13.29 -42.79
C TYR A 197 11.61 12.16 -42.09
N GLN A 198 11.15 10.90 -42.25
CA GLN A 198 11.87 9.70 -41.80
C GLN A 198 11.66 8.53 -42.77
N PRO A 199 12.58 7.56 -42.85
CA PRO A 199 12.39 6.42 -43.75
C PRO A 199 11.26 5.49 -43.28
N VAL A 200 10.64 4.79 -44.24
CA VAL A 200 9.88 3.57 -43.93
C VAL A 200 10.87 2.43 -43.75
N TYR A 201 10.96 1.88 -42.55
CA TYR A 201 11.87 0.77 -42.25
C TYR A 201 11.35 -0.55 -42.84
N SER A 202 12.26 -1.37 -43.37
CA SER A 202 11.97 -2.74 -43.82
C SER A 202 12.41 -3.80 -42.81
N THR A 203 13.16 -3.40 -41.79
CA THR A 203 13.68 -4.25 -40.72
C THR A 203 12.89 -4.04 -39.42
N PRO A 204 12.80 -5.05 -38.54
CA PRO A 204 12.21 -4.88 -37.22
C PRO A 204 12.96 -3.88 -36.36
N THR A 205 12.26 -3.25 -35.42
CA THR A 205 12.90 -2.51 -34.32
C THR A 205 13.66 -3.47 -33.39
N THR A 206 14.42 -2.92 -32.45
CA THR A 206 15.11 -3.71 -31.40
C THR A 206 14.17 -4.27 -30.33
N ALA A 207 12.89 -3.86 -30.28
CA ALA A 207 11.93 -4.30 -29.27
C ALA A 207 11.52 -5.77 -29.46
N GLN A 208 11.87 -6.63 -28.51
CA GLN A 208 11.48 -8.04 -28.50
C GLN A 208 11.80 -8.71 -27.15
N ASN A 209 11.15 -9.84 -26.89
CA ASN A 209 11.41 -10.71 -25.74
C ASN A 209 11.27 -10.02 -24.37
N ASN A 210 10.42 -8.99 -24.28
CA ASN A 210 10.21 -8.26 -23.02
C ASN A 210 9.15 -8.96 -22.17
N THR A 211 9.40 -9.13 -20.87
CA THR A 211 8.48 -9.84 -19.96
C THR A 211 7.98 -8.93 -18.86
N VAL A 212 6.66 -8.86 -18.67
CA VAL A 212 5.98 -8.14 -17.57
C VAL A 212 5.30 -9.18 -16.69
N THR A 213 5.90 -9.51 -15.54
CA THR A 213 5.51 -10.71 -14.77
C THR A 213 5.24 -10.42 -13.30
N GLY A 214 4.09 -10.81 -12.77
CA GLY A 214 3.86 -10.79 -11.32
C GLY A 214 3.84 -9.38 -10.70
N ASN A 215 3.56 -8.32 -11.46
CA ASN A 215 3.47 -6.96 -10.92
C ASN A 215 2.09 -6.71 -10.31
N GLN A 216 2.05 -5.89 -9.26
CA GLN A 216 0.80 -5.35 -8.71
C GLN A 216 0.67 -3.88 -9.10
N ILE A 217 -0.42 -3.53 -9.79
CA ILE A 217 -0.60 -2.20 -10.38
C ILE A 217 -1.97 -1.69 -9.97
N HIS A 218 -2.04 -0.59 -9.22
CA HIS A 218 -3.31 -0.11 -8.71
C HIS A 218 -3.40 1.38 -8.40
N ASP A 219 -4.61 1.91 -8.27
CA ASP A 219 -4.85 3.32 -7.97
C ASP A 219 -4.11 4.25 -8.94
N ILE A 220 -4.19 3.90 -10.21
CA ILE A 220 -3.61 4.63 -11.34
C ILE A 220 -4.71 5.38 -12.09
N MET A 221 -4.34 6.15 -13.14
CA MET A 221 -5.29 6.94 -13.93
C MET A 221 -6.12 7.93 -13.08
N GLN A 222 -5.51 8.45 -12.01
CA GLN A 222 -6.20 9.31 -11.04
C GLN A 222 -6.51 10.70 -11.62
N GLN A 223 -5.79 11.15 -12.65
CA GLN A 223 -5.90 12.52 -13.17
C GLN A 223 -5.87 12.60 -14.70
N MET A 224 -5.26 11.63 -15.38
CA MET A 224 -5.16 11.55 -16.83
C MET A 224 -6.12 10.51 -17.39
N ALA A 225 -6.31 10.52 -18.70
CA ALA A 225 -7.14 9.57 -19.46
C ALA A 225 -6.29 8.79 -20.47
N ASP A 226 -6.89 7.86 -21.20
CA ASP A 226 -6.25 7.13 -22.31
C ASP A 226 -5.00 6.34 -21.90
N GLY A 227 -5.19 5.48 -20.90
CA GLY A 227 -4.14 4.71 -20.27
C GLY A 227 -4.69 3.55 -19.45
N GLY A 228 -3.79 2.75 -18.87
CA GLY A 228 -4.15 1.57 -18.12
C GLY A 228 -3.02 1.01 -17.27
N CYS A 229 -3.24 -0.18 -16.70
CA CYS A 229 -2.24 -0.83 -15.85
C CYS A 229 -0.99 -1.18 -16.65
N VAL A 230 -1.17 -1.90 -17.76
CA VAL A 230 -0.11 -2.19 -18.72
C VAL A 230 -0.54 -1.61 -20.06
N TYR A 231 0.20 -0.62 -20.51
CA TYR A 231 0.03 0.05 -21.79
C TYR A 231 1.12 -0.40 -22.76
N THR A 232 0.78 -0.70 -24.01
CA THR A 232 1.77 -1.13 -25.00
C THR A 232 1.68 -0.39 -26.32
N LEU A 233 2.81 -0.30 -27.03
CA LEU A 233 2.93 0.28 -28.37
C LEU A 233 3.88 -0.55 -29.25
N SER A 234 3.64 -0.52 -30.56
CA SER A 234 4.51 -1.15 -31.59
C SER A 234 4.68 -2.67 -31.47
N ALA A 235 5.25 -3.29 -32.50
CA ALA A 235 5.54 -4.73 -32.47
C ALA A 235 6.64 -5.05 -31.45
N SER A 236 6.41 -6.06 -30.60
CA SER A 236 7.42 -6.57 -29.67
C SER A 236 7.40 -8.11 -29.63
N PRO A 237 7.87 -8.80 -30.69
CA PRO A 237 7.79 -10.26 -30.79
C PRO A 237 8.35 -10.98 -29.57
N GLY A 238 7.66 -12.04 -29.13
CA GLY A 238 8.07 -12.86 -28.00
C GLY A 238 7.86 -12.19 -26.62
N SER A 239 7.19 -11.05 -26.57
CA SER A 239 6.94 -10.34 -25.31
C SER A 239 5.68 -10.83 -24.61
N THR A 240 5.72 -10.91 -23.28
CA THR A 240 4.66 -11.51 -22.48
C THR A 240 4.24 -10.62 -21.32
N ILE A 241 2.94 -10.65 -20.98
CA ILE A 241 2.34 -10.01 -19.82
C ILE A 241 1.68 -11.13 -19.00
N THR A 242 2.31 -11.56 -17.91
CA THR A 242 1.94 -12.81 -17.24
C THR A 242 1.78 -12.68 -15.73
N GLY A 243 0.67 -13.18 -15.18
CA GLY A 243 0.51 -13.29 -13.72
C GLY A 243 0.47 -11.95 -12.99
N ASN A 244 0.11 -10.85 -13.66
CA ASN A 244 0.02 -9.53 -13.02
C ASN A 244 -1.34 -9.36 -12.34
N TYR A 245 -1.37 -8.54 -11.29
CA TYR A 245 -2.61 -8.12 -10.63
C TYR A 245 -2.84 -6.63 -10.83
N CYS A 246 -3.85 -6.31 -11.64
CA CYS A 246 -4.28 -4.95 -11.95
C CYS A 246 -5.60 -4.64 -11.27
N HIS A 247 -5.68 -3.54 -10.50
CA HIS A 247 -6.96 -3.09 -9.96
C HIS A 247 -7.09 -1.57 -9.79
N ASN A 248 -8.32 -1.06 -9.74
CA ASN A 248 -8.61 0.35 -9.43
C ASN A 248 -7.98 1.35 -10.43
N THR A 249 -8.44 1.31 -11.69
CA THR A 249 -7.92 2.20 -12.77
C THR A 249 -8.80 3.44 -12.99
N ASN A 250 -9.55 3.87 -11.97
CA ASN A 250 -10.47 5.00 -12.06
C ASN A 250 -11.41 4.93 -13.28
N ASN A 251 -11.94 3.73 -13.57
CA ASN A 251 -12.82 3.45 -14.71
C ASN A 251 -12.17 3.67 -16.10
N TYR A 252 -10.86 3.47 -16.22
CA TYR A 252 -10.13 3.37 -17.49
C TYR A 252 -9.75 1.91 -17.79
N TYR A 253 -8.71 1.68 -18.59
CA TYR A 253 -8.36 0.37 -19.13
C TYR A 253 -7.49 -0.46 -18.17
N GLY A 254 -7.61 -1.78 -18.26
CA GLY A 254 -6.72 -2.74 -17.59
C GLY A 254 -5.46 -3.00 -18.41
N LEU A 255 -5.52 -4.00 -19.28
CA LEU A 255 -4.50 -4.28 -20.30
C LEU A 255 -4.86 -3.47 -21.55
N TYR A 256 -3.97 -2.58 -21.97
CA TYR A 256 -4.18 -1.66 -23.09
C TYR A 256 -3.08 -1.85 -24.15
N HIS A 257 -3.46 -2.41 -25.29
CA HIS A 257 -2.65 -2.48 -26.50
C HIS A 257 -2.96 -1.32 -27.47
N ASP A 258 -2.18 -0.25 -27.40
CA ASP A 258 -2.38 0.92 -28.25
C ASP A 258 -1.70 0.76 -29.63
N GLU A 259 -1.73 1.79 -30.47
CA GLU A 259 -1.36 1.72 -31.90
C GLU A 259 -0.06 0.95 -32.19
N GLY A 260 -0.17 0.00 -33.12
CA GLY A 260 0.95 -0.79 -33.60
C GLY A 260 1.33 -1.96 -32.69
N SER A 261 0.73 -2.08 -31.50
CA SER A 261 0.95 -3.21 -30.59
C SER A 261 0.69 -4.53 -31.29
N ARG A 262 1.74 -5.36 -31.38
CA ARG A 262 1.67 -6.66 -32.05
C ARG A 262 2.55 -7.71 -31.40
N ASN A 263 2.08 -8.96 -31.42
CA ASN A 263 2.78 -10.14 -30.94
C ASN A 263 3.04 -10.14 -29.42
N PHE A 264 2.12 -9.57 -28.65
CA PHE A 264 2.09 -9.68 -27.19
C PHE A 264 1.25 -10.87 -26.76
N THR A 265 1.67 -11.53 -25.68
CA THR A 265 0.94 -12.64 -25.06
C THR A 265 0.59 -12.32 -23.60
N ASP A 266 -0.70 -12.21 -23.33
CA ASP A 266 -1.29 -11.90 -22.03
C ASP A 266 -1.85 -13.18 -21.41
N THR A 267 -1.26 -13.66 -20.32
CA THR A 267 -1.67 -14.94 -19.72
C THR A 267 -1.75 -14.90 -18.20
N ASN A 268 -2.77 -15.53 -17.62
CA ASN A 268 -2.91 -15.67 -16.17
C ASN A 268 -2.93 -14.34 -15.40
N ASN A 269 -3.37 -13.23 -15.99
CA ASN A 269 -3.48 -11.95 -15.28
C ASN A 269 -4.82 -11.86 -14.54
N VAL A 270 -4.84 -11.15 -13.41
CA VAL A 270 -6.08 -10.78 -12.70
C VAL A 270 -6.31 -9.28 -12.88
N VAL A 271 -7.47 -8.91 -13.43
CA VAL A 271 -7.81 -7.51 -13.73
C VAL A 271 -9.18 -7.17 -13.13
N ARG A 272 -9.28 -6.15 -12.28
CA ARG A 272 -10.58 -5.77 -11.68
C ARG A 272 -10.74 -4.29 -11.46
N TYR A 273 -11.99 -3.84 -11.34
CA TYR A 273 -12.31 -2.42 -11.11
C TYR A 273 -11.71 -1.51 -12.19
N THR A 274 -11.86 -1.96 -13.44
CA THR A 274 -11.56 -1.23 -14.66
C THR A 274 -12.85 -1.08 -15.47
N ASN A 275 -12.87 -0.17 -16.44
CA ASN A 275 -13.96 -0.08 -17.40
C ASN A 275 -13.88 -1.23 -18.41
N GLN A 276 -12.73 -1.36 -19.08
CA GLN A 276 -12.43 -2.50 -19.94
C GLN A 276 -11.23 -3.24 -19.36
N TRP A 277 -11.34 -4.54 -19.18
CA TRP A 277 -10.23 -5.34 -18.66
C TRP A 277 -9.14 -5.53 -19.73
N LEU A 278 -9.54 -5.58 -21.00
CA LEU A 278 -8.67 -5.69 -22.16
C LEU A 278 -9.16 -4.75 -23.28
N PHE A 279 -8.28 -3.86 -23.71
CA PHE A 279 -8.56 -2.91 -24.78
C PHE A 279 -7.42 -2.93 -25.82
N ALA A 280 -7.77 -2.98 -27.10
CA ALA A 280 -6.83 -2.69 -28.19
C ALA A 280 -7.31 -1.53 -29.06
N HIS A 281 -6.38 -0.65 -29.41
CA HIS A 281 -6.63 0.45 -30.33
C HIS A 281 -6.52 -0.03 -31.78
N VAL A 282 -7.58 -0.67 -32.24
CA VAL A 282 -7.70 -1.21 -33.59
C VAL A 282 -8.47 -0.27 -34.52
N SER A 283 -7.99 -0.12 -35.75
CA SER A 283 -8.67 0.57 -36.84
C SER A 283 -8.20 0.00 -38.19
N SER A 284 -8.83 0.39 -39.30
CA SER A 284 -8.41 -0.07 -40.64
C SER A 284 -7.03 0.45 -41.07
N THR A 285 -6.49 1.46 -40.38
CA THR A 285 -5.17 2.05 -40.67
C THR A 285 -4.13 1.73 -39.62
N HIS A 286 -4.52 1.13 -38.48
CA HIS A 286 -3.58 0.70 -37.44
C HIS A 286 -3.12 -0.73 -37.69
N ASN A 287 -1.84 -0.96 -37.47
CA ASN A 287 -1.27 -2.30 -37.56
C ASN A 287 -1.44 -3.11 -36.26
N THR A 288 -2.23 -2.65 -35.29
CA THR A 288 -2.48 -3.35 -34.03
C THR A 288 -3.14 -4.71 -34.29
N GLY A 289 -2.66 -5.78 -33.64
CA GLY A 289 -3.20 -7.12 -33.82
C GLY A 289 -2.19 -8.23 -33.50
N ALA A 290 -2.50 -9.48 -33.88
CA ALA A 290 -1.71 -10.67 -33.51
C ALA A 290 -1.44 -10.76 -31.99
N LEU A 291 -2.41 -10.34 -31.19
CA LEU A 291 -2.40 -10.38 -29.73
C LEU A 291 -2.94 -11.73 -29.26
N THR A 292 -2.37 -12.28 -28.19
CA THR A 292 -2.84 -13.52 -27.58
C THR A 292 -3.21 -13.26 -26.13
N ALA A 293 -4.50 -13.34 -25.78
CA ALA A 293 -4.99 -13.21 -24.41
C ALA A 293 -5.63 -14.54 -23.96
N THR A 294 -4.96 -15.27 -23.07
CA THR A 294 -5.39 -16.60 -22.62
C THR A 294 -5.44 -16.76 -21.12
N ASP A 295 -6.46 -17.45 -20.60
CA ASP A 295 -6.53 -17.87 -19.19
C ASP A 295 -6.42 -16.71 -18.18
N ASN A 296 -6.97 -15.55 -18.52
CA ASN A 296 -7.01 -14.38 -17.63
C ASN A 296 -8.25 -14.42 -16.71
N TRP A 297 -8.25 -13.66 -15.61
CA TRP A 297 -9.40 -13.50 -14.72
C TRP A 297 -9.81 -12.03 -14.61
N THR A 298 -11.10 -11.76 -14.66
CA THR A 298 -11.63 -10.38 -14.60
C THR A 298 -12.94 -10.29 -13.84
N ASN A 299 -13.26 -9.11 -13.29
CA ASN A 299 -14.56 -8.86 -12.64
C ASN A 299 -15.62 -8.26 -13.59
N ASN A 300 -15.28 -8.06 -14.86
CA ASN A 300 -16.20 -7.61 -15.91
C ASN A 300 -15.83 -8.24 -17.26
N ASP A 301 -16.78 -8.37 -18.17
CA ASP A 301 -16.61 -8.99 -19.49
C ASP A 301 -16.27 -7.97 -20.60
N ASN A 302 -16.01 -6.71 -20.24
CA ASN A 302 -15.82 -5.63 -21.19
C ASN A 302 -14.43 -5.68 -21.83
N ALA A 303 -14.37 -6.24 -23.04
CA ALA A 303 -13.22 -6.20 -23.92
C ALA A 303 -13.65 -5.86 -25.35
N ASN A 304 -12.78 -5.22 -26.14
CA ASN A 304 -13.05 -4.89 -27.54
C ASN A 304 -12.26 -5.73 -28.55
N ILE A 305 -11.60 -6.81 -28.10
CA ILE A 305 -10.77 -7.71 -28.91
C ILE A 305 -11.42 -9.10 -28.93
N SER A 306 -11.32 -9.82 -30.05
CA SER A 306 -11.86 -11.19 -30.15
C SER A 306 -11.11 -12.04 -31.17
N SER A 307 -11.19 -13.37 -31.06
CA SER A 307 -10.57 -14.26 -32.07
C SER A 307 -11.16 -14.16 -33.50
N THR A 308 -12.15 -13.30 -33.71
CA THR A 308 -12.85 -13.10 -34.98
C THR A 308 -12.86 -11.65 -35.45
N ASP A 309 -12.09 -10.76 -34.83
CA ASP A 309 -12.05 -9.32 -35.17
C ASP A 309 -11.32 -8.99 -36.47
N GLY A 310 -10.63 -9.97 -37.07
CA GLY A 310 -9.90 -9.80 -38.33
C GLY A 310 -8.49 -9.23 -38.18
N HIS A 311 -8.02 -9.02 -36.94
CA HIS A 311 -6.67 -8.51 -36.64
C HIS A 311 -5.67 -9.63 -36.30
N GLY A 312 -6.10 -10.89 -36.36
CA GLY A 312 -5.26 -12.05 -36.05
C GLY A 312 -5.13 -12.32 -34.55
N ASP A 313 -6.01 -11.73 -33.74
CA ASP A 313 -6.01 -11.87 -32.30
C ASP A 313 -6.54 -13.23 -31.86
N THR A 314 -6.13 -13.67 -30.67
CA THR A 314 -6.59 -14.91 -30.04
C THR A 314 -7.00 -14.61 -28.61
N VAL A 315 -8.29 -14.73 -28.30
CA VAL A 315 -8.83 -14.56 -26.95
C VAL A 315 -9.52 -15.84 -26.51
N SER A 316 -9.08 -16.46 -25.41
CA SER A 316 -9.67 -17.71 -24.90
C SER A 316 -9.41 -17.93 -23.41
N GLY A 317 -10.19 -18.79 -22.76
CA GLY A 317 -9.94 -19.20 -21.36
C GLY A 317 -10.17 -18.12 -20.29
N THR A 318 -10.50 -16.89 -20.66
CA THR A 318 -10.80 -15.82 -19.68
C THR A 318 -12.02 -16.17 -18.82
N VAL A 319 -11.86 -16.07 -17.51
CA VAL A 319 -12.93 -16.31 -16.53
C VAL A 319 -13.40 -14.99 -15.95
N VAL A 320 -14.68 -14.67 -16.17
CA VAL A 320 -15.37 -13.53 -15.56
C VAL A 320 -15.91 -13.95 -14.19
N VAL A 321 -15.48 -13.27 -13.13
CA VAL A 321 -15.78 -13.58 -11.73
C VAL A 321 -16.82 -12.61 -11.19
N THR A 322 -17.95 -13.14 -10.71
CA THR A 322 -19.01 -12.38 -10.03
C THR A 322 -18.88 -12.51 -8.50
N ASP A 323 -19.38 -11.51 -7.77
CA ASP A 323 -19.54 -11.53 -6.30
C ASP A 323 -18.23 -11.73 -5.49
N GLY A 324 -17.06 -11.47 -6.10
CA GLY A 324 -15.76 -11.57 -5.44
C GLY A 324 -15.26 -13.00 -5.17
N ASN A 325 -15.93 -14.02 -5.70
CA ASN A 325 -15.57 -15.44 -5.52
C ASN A 325 -14.45 -15.89 -6.47
N TRP A 326 -13.24 -15.33 -6.29
CA TRP A 326 -12.09 -15.62 -7.16
C TRP A 326 -11.65 -17.09 -7.11
N PRO A 327 -11.39 -17.76 -8.25
CA PRO A 327 -10.82 -19.10 -8.28
C PRO A 327 -9.44 -19.17 -7.60
N SER A 328 -9.04 -20.35 -7.12
CA SER A 328 -7.75 -20.53 -6.42
C SER A 328 -6.53 -20.11 -7.25
N GLY A 329 -6.58 -20.31 -8.58
CA GLY A 329 -5.56 -19.81 -9.50
C GLY A 329 -5.44 -18.29 -9.49
N ALA A 330 -6.57 -17.58 -9.57
CA ALA A 330 -6.61 -16.13 -9.47
C ALA A 330 -6.16 -15.62 -8.09
N GLN A 331 -6.54 -16.30 -7.00
CA GLN A 331 -6.06 -15.97 -5.66
C GLN A 331 -4.54 -16.14 -5.54
N THR A 332 -3.98 -17.18 -6.16
CA THR A 332 -2.54 -17.40 -6.20
C THR A 332 -1.83 -16.25 -6.93
N VAL A 333 -2.39 -15.80 -8.07
CA VAL A 333 -1.86 -14.64 -8.80
C VAL A 333 -1.93 -13.38 -7.94
N MET A 334 -3.08 -13.06 -7.34
CA MET A 334 -3.23 -11.89 -6.47
C MET A 334 -2.26 -11.89 -5.29
N ASN A 335 -2.02 -13.06 -4.67
CA ASN A 335 -1.14 -13.19 -3.51
C ASN A 335 0.35 -13.12 -3.85
N ASN A 336 0.72 -13.53 -5.07
CA ASN A 336 2.11 -13.55 -5.53
C ASN A 336 2.51 -12.28 -6.30
N ALA A 337 1.54 -11.47 -6.72
CA ALA A 337 1.79 -10.23 -7.43
C ALA A 337 2.34 -9.14 -6.49
N GLY A 338 3.11 -8.22 -7.07
CA GLY A 338 3.76 -7.13 -6.33
C GLY A 338 5.10 -7.56 -5.77
N ILE A 339 5.62 -6.75 -4.84
CA ILE A 339 6.94 -6.95 -4.24
C ILE A 339 7.03 -8.27 -3.47
N GLU A 340 8.11 -9.00 -3.72
CA GLU A 340 8.40 -10.23 -3.03
C GLU A 340 8.65 -9.98 -1.54
N PRO A 341 8.41 -10.99 -0.70
CA PRO A 341 8.56 -10.94 0.76
C PRO A 341 9.76 -10.16 1.27
N GLN A 342 10.94 -10.45 0.74
CA GLN A 342 12.22 -9.87 1.19
C GLN A 342 12.30 -8.34 1.01
N TYR A 343 11.48 -7.76 0.13
CA TYR A 343 11.48 -6.33 -0.20
C TYR A 343 10.29 -5.56 0.39
N ARG A 344 9.30 -6.25 0.98
CA ARG A 344 8.14 -5.61 1.63
C ARG A 344 8.46 -4.58 2.71
N PRO A 345 9.57 -4.67 3.49
CA PRO A 345 9.93 -3.60 4.40
C PRO A 345 10.12 -2.24 3.70
N LEU A 346 10.43 -2.21 2.41
CA LEU A 346 10.59 -0.97 1.63
C LEU A 346 9.29 -0.16 1.50
N THR A 347 8.12 -0.78 1.65
CA THR A 347 6.82 -0.06 1.68
C THR A 347 6.51 0.53 3.05
N THR A 348 7.40 0.31 4.03
CA THR A 348 7.19 0.72 5.42
C THR A 348 8.31 1.58 5.97
N GLY A 349 7.95 2.53 6.83
CA GLY A 349 8.93 3.35 7.56
C GLY A 349 9.60 2.56 8.69
N ALA A 350 10.56 3.19 9.37
CA ALA A 350 11.10 2.62 10.60
C ALA A 350 10.00 2.50 11.67
N VAL A 351 10.07 1.46 12.51
CA VAL A 351 9.20 1.34 13.68
C VAL A 351 9.45 2.52 14.61
N THR A 352 8.39 3.24 14.98
CA THR A 352 8.45 4.41 15.85
C THR A 352 7.79 4.13 17.20
N GLY A 353 8.08 4.99 18.17
CA GLY A 353 7.39 4.99 19.46
C GLY A 353 5.85 5.01 19.28
N PRO A 354 5.08 4.30 20.13
CA PRO A 354 5.51 3.64 21.38
C PRO A 354 6.14 2.26 21.19
N TYR A 355 6.29 1.78 19.96
CA TYR A 355 6.82 0.45 19.67
C TYR A 355 8.34 0.47 19.50
N SER A 356 8.93 -0.70 19.65
CA SER A 356 10.33 -1.02 19.39
C SER A 356 10.39 -2.26 18.51
N ALA A 357 11.47 -2.37 17.75
CA ALA A 357 11.75 -3.53 16.93
C ALA A 357 12.97 -4.28 17.48
N TYR A 358 12.95 -5.60 17.33
CA TYR A 358 14.11 -6.45 17.61
C TYR A 358 14.10 -7.64 16.66
N SER A 359 15.29 -8.16 16.36
CA SER A 359 15.42 -9.49 15.80
C SER A 359 16.70 -10.18 16.26
N SER A 360 16.62 -11.50 16.39
CA SER A 360 17.75 -12.37 16.65
C SER A 360 18.46 -12.85 15.36
N THR A 361 17.98 -12.44 14.19
CA THR A 361 18.60 -12.67 12.87
C THR A 361 18.70 -11.37 12.09
N PRO A 362 19.36 -11.32 10.91
CA PRO A 362 19.26 -10.17 10.01
C PRO A 362 17.81 -10.04 9.53
N ALA A 363 17.02 -9.25 10.25
CA ALA A 363 15.63 -8.95 9.94
C ALA A 363 15.45 -7.47 9.66
N ALA A 364 14.42 -7.18 8.87
CA ALA A 364 13.91 -5.84 8.65
C ALA A 364 12.49 -5.79 9.19
N THR A 365 12.26 -4.88 10.14
CA THR A 365 10.92 -4.51 10.59
C THR A 365 10.56 -3.16 10.01
N GLY A 366 9.31 -2.96 9.67
CA GLY A 366 8.82 -1.63 9.36
C GLY A 366 7.41 -1.40 9.82
N GLN A 367 7.06 -0.12 9.87
CA GLN A 367 5.78 0.38 10.31
C GLN A 367 5.27 1.41 9.31
N THR A 368 4.00 1.25 8.91
CA THR A 368 3.23 2.30 8.25
C THR A 368 1.90 2.42 8.99
N GLY A 369 1.85 3.36 9.93
CA GLY A 369 0.70 3.52 10.83
C GLY A 369 0.42 2.33 11.72
N GLY A 370 -0.79 1.79 11.59
CA GLY A 370 -1.25 0.61 12.31
C GLY A 370 -0.83 -0.71 11.68
N PHE A 371 -0.03 -0.68 10.61
CA PHE A 371 0.53 -1.85 9.95
C PHE A 371 1.99 -2.06 10.34
N PHE A 372 2.34 -3.32 10.55
CA PHE A 372 3.71 -3.75 10.81
C PHE A 372 4.11 -4.84 9.82
N THR A 373 5.30 -4.70 9.25
CA THR A 373 5.96 -5.74 8.47
C THR A 373 7.12 -6.28 9.29
N VAL A 374 7.21 -7.60 9.41
CA VAL A 374 8.37 -8.28 9.99
C VAL A 374 8.91 -9.25 8.95
N THR A 375 10.13 -8.99 8.49
CA THR A 375 10.85 -9.82 7.53
C THR A 375 12.07 -10.37 8.21
N ASP A 376 12.15 -11.67 8.40
CA ASP A 376 13.30 -12.32 9.03
C ASP A 376 13.64 -13.62 8.31
N ALA A 377 14.83 -14.15 8.62
CA ALA A 377 15.21 -15.53 8.37
C ALA A 377 15.46 -16.21 9.72
N GLY A 378 15.65 -17.52 9.76
CA GLY A 378 15.94 -18.23 11.01
C GLY A 378 15.49 -19.67 11.00
N THR A 379 16.02 -20.48 11.92
CA THR A 379 15.68 -21.89 12.05
C THR A 379 14.29 -22.10 12.60
N ASP A 380 13.98 -21.62 13.82
CA ASP A 380 12.65 -21.63 14.45
C ASP A 380 12.61 -20.75 15.74
N ILE A 381 11.48 -20.74 16.45
CA ILE A 381 11.29 -20.30 17.85
C ILE A 381 10.94 -21.46 18.81
N TRP A 382 11.41 -22.69 18.52
CA TRP A 382 11.00 -23.91 19.21
C TRP A 382 12.16 -24.63 19.94
N GLY A 383 11.85 -25.21 21.10
CA GLY A 383 12.81 -25.75 22.07
C GLY A 383 12.55 -27.17 22.58
N ALA A 384 11.58 -27.91 22.02
CA ALA A 384 11.33 -29.28 22.46
C ALA A 384 12.18 -30.31 21.70
N GLY A 385 12.35 -31.52 22.26
CA GLY A 385 12.98 -32.64 21.57
C GLY A 385 14.49 -32.49 21.30
N GLY A 386 15.18 -31.64 22.08
CA GLY A 386 16.61 -31.34 21.92
C GLY A 386 16.92 -30.18 20.97
N GLN A 387 15.88 -29.59 20.35
CA GLN A 387 15.97 -28.31 19.64
C GLN A 387 16.09 -27.17 20.65
N HIS A 388 16.78 -26.08 20.28
CA HIS A 388 16.90 -24.85 21.08
C HIS A 388 17.00 -23.66 20.15
N ASP A 389 16.01 -23.52 19.27
CA ASP A 389 15.96 -22.43 18.30
C ASP A 389 15.12 -21.28 18.88
N ASP A 390 15.63 -20.05 18.78
CA ASP A 390 14.91 -18.84 19.18
C ASP A 390 15.23 -17.67 18.25
N THR A 391 15.01 -17.94 16.96
CA THR A 391 15.25 -17.04 15.82
C THR A 391 13.95 -16.39 15.34
N TYR A 392 13.83 -15.07 15.48
CA TYR A 392 12.62 -14.32 15.17
C TYR A 392 12.89 -12.84 14.90
N GLY A 393 11.94 -12.19 14.23
CA GLY A 393 11.73 -10.74 14.26
C GLY A 393 10.49 -10.38 15.08
N THR A 394 10.47 -9.20 15.67
CA THR A 394 9.34 -8.72 16.48
C THR A 394 9.20 -7.20 16.45
N VAL A 395 7.95 -6.74 16.50
CA VAL A 395 7.59 -5.37 16.87
C VAL A 395 6.78 -5.41 18.16
N TYR A 396 7.21 -4.69 19.17
CA TYR A 396 6.71 -4.84 20.53
C TYR A 396 6.76 -3.55 21.33
N GLN A 397 6.06 -3.52 22.46
CA GLN A 397 6.19 -2.49 23.47
C GLN A 397 6.78 -3.08 24.75
N ALA A 398 7.88 -2.48 25.21
CA ALA A 398 8.57 -2.94 26.41
C ALA A 398 7.72 -2.75 27.67
N GLY A 399 7.62 -3.79 28.50
CA GLY A 399 6.89 -3.76 29.78
C GLY A 399 5.38 -3.47 29.67
N ALA A 400 4.78 -3.61 28.49
CA ALA A 400 3.38 -3.26 28.24
C ALA A 400 2.36 -4.26 28.80
N ALA A 401 2.78 -5.50 29.05
CA ALA A 401 1.90 -6.54 29.57
C ALA A 401 1.99 -6.69 31.08
N VAL A 402 0.85 -6.53 31.75
CA VAL A 402 0.62 -6.69 33.19
C VAL A 402 -0.57 -7.63 33.43
N ASN A 403 -0.95 -7.83 34.69
CA ASN A 403 -2.16 -8.58 35.02
C ASN A 403 -3.41 -7.95 34.35
N GLY A 404 -4.17 -8.74 33.60
CA GLY A 404 -5.37 -8.30 32.89
C GLY A 404 -5.11 -7.81 31.46
N THR A 405 -3.86 -7.84 30.98
CA THR A 405 -3.54 -7.43 29.61
C THR A 405 -4.00 -8.45 28.59
N SER A 406 -4.57 -7.97 27.47
CA SER A 406 -4.73 -8.73 26.25
C SER A 406 -3.90 -8.12 25.12
N VAL A 407 -3.21 -8.99 24.38
CA VAL A 407 -2.46 -8.66 23.16
C VAL A 407 -3.20 -9.29 22.00
N THR A 408 -3.72 -8.48 21.09
CA THR A 408 -4.48 -8.93 19.92
C THR A 408 -3.86 -8.33 18.67
N ALA A 409 -3.76 -9.10 17.58
CA ALA A 409 -3.41 -8.55 16.28
C ALA A 409 -4.12 -9.35 15.18
N ARG A 410 -4.33 -8.73 14.03
CA ARG A 410 -4.64 -9.45 12.79
C ARG A 410 -3.33 -9.76 12.09
N VAL A 411 -3.06 -11.03 11.84
CA VAL A 411 -2.03 -11.45 10.89
C VAL A 411 -2.67 -11.33 9.52
N ASP A 412 -2.22 -10.36 8.71
CA ASP A 412 -2.80 -10.08 7.39
C ASP A 412 -2.25 -11.05 6.35
N ASN A 413 -0.95 -11.27 6.36
CA ASN A 413 -0.26 -12.25 5.53
C ASN A 413 0.91 -12.90 6.30
N ILE A 414 1.24 -14.13 5.91
CA ILE A 414 2.50 -14.80 6.23
C ILE A 414 2.96 -15.56 5.00
N ASP A 415 4.21 -15.37 4.62
CA ASP A 415 4.78 -16.08 3.49
C ASP A 415 5.04 -17.55 3.81
N ASN A 416 4.80 -18.42 2.83
CA ASN A 416 4.99 -19.84 2.98
C ASN A 416 6.45 -20.26 2.72
N THR A 417 7.38 -19.73 3.50
CA THR A 417 8.79 -20.17 3.50
C THR A 417 8.95 -21.57 4.06
N ASN A 418 8.03 -21.98 4.95
CA ASN A 418 7.94 -23.32 5.50
C ASN A 418 6.51 -23.57 6.02
N ALA A 419 6.09 -24.85 6.01
CA ALA A 419 4.82 -25.29 6.60
C ALA A 419 4.59 -24.81 8.05
N TRP A 420 5.69 -24.64 8.80
CA TRP A 420 5.76 -24.18 10.19
C TRP A 420 6.44 -22.81 10.37
N ALA A 421 6.54 -22.00 9.31
CA ALA A 421 6.73 -20.56 9.50
C ALA A 421 5.61 -20.02 10.39
N LYS A 422 5.91 -19.07 11.27
CA LYS A 422 4.98 -18.65 12.34
C LYS A 422 4.86 -17.13 12.35
N ALA A 423 3.64 -16.62 12.42
CA ALA A 423 3.36 -15.20 12.64
C ALA A 423 2.22 -15.05 13.64
N GLY A 424 2.35 -14.14 14.60
CA GLY A 424 1.26 -13.87 15.53
C GLY A 424 1.61 -12.90 16.65
N VAL A 425 0.99 -13.08 17.82
CA VAL A 425 1.19 -12.24 19.00
C VAL A 425 2.06 -12.93 20.04
N VAL A 426 2.81 -12.15 20.82
CA VAL A 426 3.76 -12.66 21.81
C VAL A 426 3.69 -11.91 23.14
N LEU A 427 3.95 -12.65 24.22
CA LEU A 427 4.29 -12.17 25.56
C LEU A 427 5.64 -12.78 25.97
N ARG A 428 6.58 -11.97 26.47
CA ARG A 428 7.87 -12.45 27.00
C ARG A 428 8.42 -11.48 28.03
N ASN A 429 9.16 -11.95 29.04
CA ASN A 429 9.75 -11.04 30.04
C ASN A 429 10.66 -9.96 29.41
N ASN A 430 11.44 -10.35 28.39
CA ASN A 430 12.26 -9.46 27.59
C ASN A 430 12.35 -10.01 26.15
N LEU A 431 11.76 -9.31 25.18
CA LEU A 431 11.78 -9.71 23.77
C LEU A 431 13.12 -9.53 23.08
N THR A 432 14.10 -8.87 23.72
CA THR A 432 15.50 -8.82 23.24
C THR A 432 16.36 -9.97 23.76
N GLY A 433 15.84 -10.79 24.68
CA GLY A 433 16.56 -11.87 25.35
C GLY A 433 16.45 -13.22 24.65
N SER A 434 16.78 -13.28 23.35
CA SER A 434 16.75 -14.54 22.58
C SER A 434 17.57 -15.64 23.26
N GLY A 435 17.02 -16.85 23.29
CA GLY A 435 17.61 -18.06 23.85
C GLY A 435 17.77 -18.08 25.38
N SER A 436 17.18 -17.12 26.11
CA SER A 436 17.39 -17.02 27.56
C SER A 436 16.26 -16.37 28.36
N SER A 437 15.39 -15.55 27.76
CA SER A 437 14.35 -14.85 28.52
C SER A 437 13.11 -15.74 28.74
N PRO A 438 12.70 -15.99 29.99
CA PRO A 438 11.52 -16.81 30.31
C PRO A 438 10.21 -16.02 30.19
N GLY A 439 9.10 -16.65 30.63
CA GLY A 439 7.76 -16.05 30.62
C GLY A 439 7.20 -15.94 29.20
N TYR A 440 7.58 -16.88 28.33
CA TYR A 440 7.36 -16.80 26.89
C TYR A 440 6.08 -17.55 26.49
N ALA A 441 5.16 -16.86 25.82
CA ALA A 441 4.01 -17.47 25.15
C ALA A 441 3.65 -16.74 23.86
N THR A 442 3.17 -17.49 22.88
CA THR A 442 2.73 -16.95 21.59
C THR A 442 1.47 -17.63 21.09
N VAL A 443 0.60 -16.89 20.39
CA VAL A 443 -0.39 -17.48 19.50
C VAL A 443 -0.02 -17.09 18.08
N VAL A 444 0.24 -18.09 17.25
CA VAL A 444 0.72 -17.93 15.87
C VAL A 444 -0.18 -18.64 14.88
N VAL A 445 -0.31 -18.10 13.68
CA VAL A 445 -0.80 -18.79 12.49
C VAL A 445 0.38 -19.28 11.66
N THR A 446 0.18 -20.39 10.97
CA THR A 446 1.18 -21.02 10.10
C THR A 446 0.62 -21.27 8.70
N PRO A 447 1.46 -21.26 7.65
CA PRO A 447 1.01 -21.51 6.28
C PRO A 447 0.31 -22.86 6.11
N ALA A 448 0.78 -23.93 6.77
CA ALA A 448 0.23 -25.29 6.55
C ALA A 448 -0.46 -25.92 7.79
N ASN A 449 -0.13 -25.52 9.02
CA ASN A 449 -0.58 -26.22 10.24
C ASN A 449 -1.65 -25.50 11.08
N GLY A 450 -2.11 -24.34 10.62
CA GLY A 450 -3.20 -23.62 11.25
C GLY A 450 -2.74 -22.70 12.37
N VAL A 451 -3.65 -22.37 13.31
CA VAL A 451 -3.33 -21.53 14.48
C VAL A 451 -2.89 -22.39 15.67
N SER A 452 -1.79 -22.00 16.32
CA SER A 452 -1.16 -22.71 17.44
C SER A 452 -0.91 -21.76 18.62
N PHE A 453 -1.29 -22.20 19.82
CA PHE A 453 -0.90 -21.58 21.08
C PHE A 453 0.32 -22.31 21.63
N GLN A 454 1.44 -21.60 21.83
CA GLN A 454 2.73 -22.18 22.25
C GLN A 454 3.28 -21.45 23.48
N TRP A 455 3.98 -22.17 24.36
CA TRP A 455 4.54 -21.59 25.57
C TRP A 455 5.80 -22.31 26.06
N ASP A 456 6.62 -21.55 26.80
CA ASP A 456 7.74 -22.02 27.60
C ASP A 456 7.16 -22.60 28.91
N SER A 457 7.23 -23.92 29.06
CA SER A 457 6.60 -24.66 30.15
C SER A 457 7.52 -24.92 31.34
N ASN A 458 8.84 -24.75 31.14
CA ASN A 458 9.86 -25.04 32.14
C ASN A 458 10.64 -23.78 32.61
N GLY A 459 10.45 -22.65 31.95
CA GLY A 459 11.07 -21.37 32.26
C GLY A 459 12.52 -21.24 31.79
N ASP A 460 12.97 -22.03 30.81
CA ASP A 460 14.33 -22.00 30.28
C ASP A 460 14.54 -20.98 29.15
N GLY A 461 13.46 -20.34 28.70
CA GLY A 461 13.47 -19.32 27.67
C GLY A 461 13.13 -19.80 26.26
N TYR A 462 12.79 -21.08 26.05
CA TYR A 462 12.38 -21.63 24.77
C TYR A 462 10.92 -22.12 24.79
N LEU A 463 10.20 -21.99 23.68
CA LEU A 463 8.85 -22.58 23.57
C LEU A 463 8.96 -24.10 23.41
N ASP A 464 8.37 -24.87 24.32
CA ASP A 464 8.49 -26.33 24.32
C ASP A 464 7.15 -27.08 24.39
N GLN A 465 6.04 -26.36 24.59
CA GLN A 465 4.70 -26.90 24.55
C GLN A 465 3.82 -26.15 23.55
N LEU A 466 2.88 -26.87 22.94
CA LEU A 466 1.90 -26.29 22.05
C LEU A 466 0.52 -26.96 22.18
N THR A 467 -0.51 -26.22 21.78
CA THR A 467 -1.84 -26.73 21.46
C THR A 467 -2.31 -26.13 20.14
N SER A 468 -2.87 -26.95 19.25
CA SER A 468 -3.46 -26.51 17.98
C SER A 468 -4.81 -27.20 17.80
N THR A 469 -5.87 -26.40 17.73
CA THR A 469 -7.26 -26.88 17.53
C THR A 469 -7.88 -26.35 16.22
N ALA A 470 -7.17 -25.48 15.50
CA ALA A 470 -7.65 -24.75 14.33
C ALA A 470 -6.76 -25.00 13.10
N THR A 471 -6.58 -26.27 12.73
CA THR A 471 -5.61 -26.71 11.71
C THR A 471 -5.91 -26.21 10.29
N SER A 472 -7.17 -25.88 9.98
CA SER A 472 -7.59 -25.35 8.67
C SER A 472 -7.54 -23.82 8.56
N VAL A 473 -7.37 -23.09 9.67
CA VAL A 473 -7.43 -21.62 9.69
C VAL A 473 -6.10 -21.03 9.25
N LYS A 474 -6.10 -20.13 8.27
CA LYS A 474 -4.91 -19.46 7.70
C LYS A 474 -5.00 -17.95 7.84
N ALA A 475 -3.89 -17.25 7.60
CA ALA A 475 -3.94 -15.81 7.40
C ALA A 475 -4.82 -15.49 6.17
N PRO A 476 -5.60 -14.38 6.20
CA PRO A 476 -5.69 -13.43 7.29
C PRO A 476 -6.52 -13.95 8.49
N VAL A 477 -6.02 -13.75 9.71
CA VAL A 477 -6.69 -14.22 10.94
C VAL A 477 -6.33 -13.33 12.13
N TRP A 478 -7.26 -13.17 13.06
CA TRP A 478 -7.01 -12.52 14.35
C TRP A 478 -6.49 -13.53 15.36
N VAL A 479 -5.45 -13.16 16.09
CA VAL A 479 -4.87 -13.94 17.19
C VAL A 479 -4.80 -13.10 18.45
N ARG A 480 -4.98 -13.72 19.62
CA ARG A 480 -4.99 -13.03 20.91
C ARG A 480 -4.35 -13.87 22.02
N LEU A 481 -3.57 -13.21 22.86
CA LEU A 481 -3.17 -13.69 24.18
C LEU A 481 -3.86 -12.85 25.26
N THR A 482 -4.35 -13.49 26.32
CA THR A 482 -4.86 -12.81 27.52
C THR A 482 -4.12 -13.31 28.75
N ARG A 483 -3.54 -12.37 29.50
CA ARG A 483 -2.82 -12.61 30.75
C ARG A 483 -3.72 -12.34 31.95
N THR A 484 -3.84 -13.31 32.84
CA THR A 484 -4.51 -13.18 34.15
C THR A 484 -3.58 -13.72 35.23
N ALA A 485 -3.04 -12.83 36.05
CA ALA A 485 -1.96 -13.09 36.99
C ALA A 485 -0.76 -13.76 36.28
N THR A 486 -0.50 -15.04 36.58
CA THR A 486 0.54 -15.88 35.97
C THR A 486 0.02 -16.81 34.88
N GLN A 487 -1.29 -16.79 34.62
CA GLN A 487 -1.92 -17.60 33.58
C GLN A 487 -2.05 -16.84 32.27
N VAL A 488 -1.94 -17.58 31.17
CA VAL A 488 -2.12 -17.08 29.81
C VAL A 488 -3.08 -17.97 29.05
N SER A 489 -4.02 -17.36 28.34
CA SER A 489 -4.95 -18.03 27.42
C SER A 489 -4.72 -17.54 26.00
N GLY A 490 -4.72 -18.46 25.02
CA GLY A 490 -4.65 -18.15 23.60
C GLY A 490 -6.01 -18.21 22.91
N TYR A 491 -6.26 -17.35 21.92
CA TYR A 491 -7.49 -17.30 21.15
C TYR A 491 -7.23 -16.96 19.68
N TYR A 492 -8.17 -17.33 18.80
CA TYR A 492 -8.21 -16.88 17.42
C TYR A 492 -9.62 -16.42 16.99
N SER A 493 -9.71 -15.66 15.90
CA SER A 493 -10.97 -15.21 15.31
C SER A 493 -10.82 -14.97 13.80
N THR A 494 -11.81 -15.38 13.01
CA THR A 494 -11.87 -15.13 11.56
C THR A 494 -12.67 -13.86 11.21
N ASP A 495 -13.44 -13.32 12.16
CA ASP A 495 -14.30 -12.15 11.98
C ASP A 495 -13.81 -10.92 12.78
N GLY A 496 -12.83 -11.08 13.67
CA GLY A 496 -12.29 -10.05 14.55
C GLY A 496 -13.17 -9.68 15.74
N SER A 497 -14.31 -10.33 15.93
CA SER A 497 -15.28 -10.04 17.01
C SER A 497 -15.53 -11.25 17.90
N THR A 498 -15.69 -12.43 17.30
CA THR A 498 -15.93 -13.70 18.01
C THR A 498 -14.60 -14.44 18.19
N PHE A 499 -14.09 -14.47 19.42
CA PHE A 499 -12.82 -15.15 19.74
C PHE A 499 -13.05 -16.55 20.30
N THR A 500 -12.46 -17.54 19.63
CA THR A 500 -12.44 -18.94 20.05
C THR A 500 -11.16 -19.25 20.81
N GLN A 501 -11.27 -19.82 22.01
CA GLN A 501 -10.11 -20.19 22.82
C GLN A 501 -9.39 -21.42 22.24
N ILE A 502 -8.06 -21.40 22.28
CA ILE A 502 -7.18 -22.50 21.86
C ILE A 502 -6.71 -23.23 23.11
N GLY A 503 -7.27 -24.41 23.35
CA GLY A 503 -6.93 -25.20 24.54
C GLY A 503 -7.35 -24.54 25.86
N SER A 504 -6.70 -24.94 26.95
CA SER A 504 -6.90 -24.39 28.28
C SER A 504 -5.88 -23.28 28.61
N ALA A 505 -6.19 -22.46 29.61
CA ALA A 505 -5.21 -21.51 30.14
C ALA A 505 -3.99 -22.26 30.73
N VAL A 506 -2.79 -21.72 30.51
CA VAL A 506 -1.53 -22.30 30.99
C VAL A 506 -0.84 -21.36 31.97
N THR A 507 -0.07 -21.90 32.90
CA THR A 507 0.76 -21.09 33.82
C THR A 507 2.15 -20.96 33.23
N LEU A 508 2.67 -19.74 33.10
CA LEU A 508 4.06 -19.54 32.66
C LEU A 508 4.99 -19.47 33.89
N PRO A 509 5.97 -20.38 34.02
CA PRO A 509 6.99 -20.27 35.05
C PRO A 509 7.79 -18.97 34.89
N SER A 510 8.26 -18.43 36.00
CA SER A 510 9.16 -17.26 36.01
C SER A 510 8.61 -16.01 35.29
N MET A 511 7.28 -15.90 35.15
CA MET A 511 6.63 -14.72 34.57
C MET A 511 6.87 -13.48 35.45
N ALA A 512 7.43 -12.42 34.86
CA ALA A 512 7.68 -11.16 35.54
C ALA A 512 6.39 -10.34 35.75
N ALA A 513 6.42 -9.39 36.70
CA ALA A 513 5.27 -8.50 36.97
C ALA A 513 4.84 -7.71 35.72
N THR A 514 5.83 -7.24 34.95
CA THR A 514 5.68 -6.62 33.63
C THR A 514 6.39 -7.48 32.59
N GLN A 515 5.82 -7.58 31.40
CA GLN A 515 6.39 -8.30 30.26
C GLN A 515 6.30 -7.42 29.01
N ASP A 516 7.14 -7.72 28.04
CA ASP A 516 7.04 -7.17 26.70
C ASP A 516 5.90 -7.86 25.94
N ALA A 517 5.23 -7.09 25.08
CA ALA A 517 4.05 -7.53 24.35
C ALA A 517 4.08 -6.99 22.91
N GLY A 518 3.73 -7.81 21.93
CA GLY A 518 3.78 -7.38 20.53
C GLY A 518 3.40 -8.46 19.53
N VAL A 519 3.88 -8.28 18.30
CA VAL A 519 3.82 -9.27 17.21
C VAL A 519 5.16 -9.94 17.01
N ILE A 520 5.17 -11.19 16.57
CA ILE A 520 6.35 -12.00 16.33
C ILE A 520 6.24 -12.75 15.00
N HIS A 521 7.36 -12.93 14.33
CA HIS A 521 7.49 -13.73 13.12
C HIS A 521 8.74 -14.63 13.20
N THR A 522 8.67 -15.79 12.57
CA THR A 522 9.85 -16.58 12.18
C THR A 522 9.59 -17.25 10.84
N ALA A 523 10.53 -17.08 9.90
CA ALA A 523 10.45 -17.71 8.59
C ALA A 523 10.59 -19.24 8.62
N HIS A 524 11.12 -19.82 9.71
CA HIS A 524 11.39 -21.25 9.81
C HIS A 524 12.18 -21.78 8.58
N SER A 525 13.11 -20.96 8.10
CA SER A 525 13.90 -21.12 6.89
C SER A 525 15.13 -20.20 6.91
N THR A 526 16.20 -20.64 6.24
CA THR A 526 17.36 -19.76 5.98
C THR A 526 17.07 -18.71 4.90
N THR A 527 16.03 -18.91 4.09
CA THR A 527 15.50 -17.90 3.18
C THR A 527 14.57 -16.96 3.94
N PRO A 528 14.75 -15.63 3.82
CA PRO A 528 13.85 -14.68 4.46
C PRO A 528 12.40 -14.86 4.04
N GLY A 529 11.50 -14.75 5.00
CA GLY A 529 10.05 -14.66 4.80
C GLY A 529 9.52 -13.42 5.50
N SER A 530 8.30 -13.01 5.13
CA SER A 530 7.65 -11.86 5.76
C SER A 530 6.29 -12.23 6.33
N ALA A 531 5.95 -11.55 7.40
CA ALA A 531 4.59 -11.46 7.89
C ALA A 531 4.17 -10.00 8.01
N THR A 532 2.93 -9.72 7.68
CA THR A 532 2.31 -8.41 7.85
C THR A 532 1.20 -8.50 8.89
N PHE A 533 1.12 -7.47 9.72
CA PHE A 533 0.21 -7.38 10.84
C PHE A 533 -0.54 -6.06 10.80
N SER A 534 -1.80 -6.08 11.20
CA SER A 534 -2.60 -4.89 11.44
C SER A 534 -3.36 -5.02 12.74
N LYS A 535 -3.96 -3.90 13.19
CA LYS A 535 -4.89 -3.90 14.32
C LYS A 535 -4.25 -4.45 15.61
N LEU A 536 -2.98 -4.13 15.86
CA LEU A 536 -2.29 -4.48 17.10
C LEU A 536 -2.92 -3.73 18.28
N GLN A 537 -3.45 -4.48 19.24
CA GLN A 537 -4.13 -3.96 20.43
C GLN A 537 -3.48 -4.56 21.67
N ILE A 538 -2.84 -3.72 22.48
CA ILE A 538 -2.27 -4.07 23.79
C ILE A 538 -3.05 -3.26 24.83
N VAL A 539 -4.07 -3.86 25.44
CA VAL A 539 -4.95 -3.17 26.41
C VAL A 539 -5.08 -3.96 27.70
N THR A 540 -5.23 -3.25 28.81
CA THR A 540 -5.40 -3.87 30.13
C THR A 540 -6.83 -3.70 30.62
N SER A 541 -7.43 -4.79 31.12
CA SER A 541 -8.77 -4.76 31.70
C SER A 541 -8.94 -3.59 32.71
N PRO A 542 -10.06 -2.85 32.70
CA PRO A 542 -11.32 -3.12 31.97
C PRO A 542 -11.38 -2.54 30.54
N TRP A 543 -10.27 -2.02 30.01
CA TRP A 543 -10.26 -1.39 28.69
C TRP A 543 -10.46 -2.39 27.55
N ARG A 544 -11.19 -1.94 26.53
CA ARG A 544 -11.32 -2.57 25.22
C ARG A 544 -10.72 -1.65 24.17
N ALA A 545 -10.20 -2.23 23.10
CA ALA A 545 -9.75 -1.50 21.92
C ALA A 545 -10.72 -1.72 20.77
N TYR A 546 -10.91 -0.68 19.95
CA TYR A 546 -11.65 -0.76 18.70
C TYR A 546 -10.98 0.10 17.64
N SER A 547 -11.10 -0.31 16.38
CA SER A 547 -10.78 0.54 15.25
C SER A 547 -11.60 0.14 14.01
N SER A 548 -12.26 1.12 13.39
CA SER A 548 -12.95 0.92 12.10
C SER A 548 -11.95 0.74 10.95
N ILE A 549 -10.78 1.37 11.09
CA ILE A 549 -9.64 1.29 10.19
C ILE A 549 -8.48 0.47 10.79
N PRO A 550 -7.46 0.09 10.00
CA PRO A 550 -6.20 -0.40 10.55
C PRO A 550 -5.59 0.60 11.54
N ALA A 551 -5.31 0.15 12.75
CA ALA A 551 -4.81 1.00 13.83
C ALA A 551 -3.98 0.21 14.83
N ALA A 552 -3.06 0.86 15.53
CA ALA A 552 -2.40 0.29 16.68
C ALA A 552 -2.94 0.99 17.95
N VAL A 553 -3.42 0.22 18.92
CA VAL A 553 -3.94 0.71 20.21
C VAL A 553 -3.08 0.11 21.31
N SER A 554 -2.47 0.93 22.14
CA SER A 554 -1.62 0.44 23.23
C SER A 554 -1.86 1.16 24.54
N GLN A 555 -1.72 0.43 25.63
CA GLN A 555 -1.73 0.95 26.99
C GLN A 555 -0.50 0.44 27.74
N SER A 556 0.33 1.36 28.19
CA SER A 556 1.51 1.04 29.01
C SER A 556 1.76 2.15 30.01
N GLN A 557 2.07 1.77 31.26
CA GLN A 557 2.42 2.70 32.35
C GLN A 557 1.41 3.85 32.56
N GLY A 558 0.11 3.59 32.34
CA GLY A 558 -0.95 4.59 32.50
C GLY A 558 -1.13 5.55 31.32
N VAL A 559 -0.37 5.36 30.24
CA VAL A 559 -0.51 6.09 28.97
C VAL A 559 -1.20 5.20 27.95
N THR A 560 -2.22 5.74 27.29
CA THR A 560 -2.85 5.15 26.12
C THR A 560 -2.30 5.83 24.87
N SER A 561 -1.83 5.08 23.88
CA SER A 561 -1.45 5.62 22.58
C SER A 561 -2.29 5.00 21.47
N LEU A 562 -2.77 5.84 20.58
CA LEU A 562 -3.61 5.49 19.43
C LEU A 562 -2.88 5.93 18.16
N THR A 563 -2.52 4.97 17.30
CA THR A 563 -1.87 5.23 16.01
C THR A 563 -2.80 4.74 14.91
N SER A 564 -3.35 5.65 14.11
CA SER A 564 -4.26 5.30 13.01
C SER A 564 -4.21 6.32 11.90
N ALA A 565 -4.63 5.93 10.70
CA ALA A 565 -5.02 6.87 9.64
C ALA A 565 -6.46 7.36 9.91
N GLY A 566 -7.21 7.63 8.85
CA GLY A 566 -8.65 7.87 8.87
C GLY A 566 -9.01 9.18 8.19
N ILE A 567 -10.09 9.18 7.43
CA ILE A 567 -10.59 10.33 6.68
C ILE A 567 -11.20 11.35 7.64
N ASP A 568 -12.25 10.99 8.37
CA ASP A 568 -12.81 11.84 9.43
C ASP A 568 -13.80 11.05 10.32
N THR A 569 -14.35 11.70 11.34
CA THR A 569 -15.55 11.26 12.08
C THR A 569 -16.78 12.13 11.80
N TRP A 570 -16.70 13.05 10.84
CA TRP A 570 -17.68 14.12 10.64
C TRP A 570 -18.58 13.85 9.43
N GLU A 571 -19.87 14.17 9.57
CA GLU A 571 -20.85 14.02 8.48
C GLU A 571 -21.10 15.33 7.72
N THR A 572 -21.28 15.21 6.41
CA THR A 572 -21.88 16.24 5.56
C THR A 572 -22.97 15.63 4.70
N THR A 573 -23.75 16.45 4.00
CA THR A 573 -24.77 15.96 3.05
C THR A 573 -24.23 15.03 1.95
N ALA A 574 -22.91 14.96 1.73
CA ALA A 574 -22.28 14.14 0.70
C ALA A 574 -21.39 13.02 1.25
N LEU A 575 -20.97 13.07 2.53
CA LEU A 575 -19.96 12.18 3.12
C LEU A 575 -20.40 11.80 4.54
N HIS A 576 -20.31 10.51 4.87
CA HIS A 576 -20.69 9.98 6.17
C HIS A 576 -19.48 9.24 6.76
N ASP A 577 -18.50 10.00 7.22
CA ASP A 577 -17.23 9.45 7.69
C ASP A 577 -17.31 9.13 9.18
N ASP A 578 -16.87 7.92 9.58
CA ASP A 578 -16.78 7.51 10.99
C ASP A 578 -15.56 6.59 11.20
N GLU A 579 -14.40 7.14 10.84
CA GLU A 579 -13.11 6.44 10.84
C GLU A 579 -12.25 6.85 12.03
N TYR A 580 -12.05 5.93 12.98
CA TYR A 580 -11.27 6.19 14.19
C TYR A 580 -10.68 4.93 14.81
N SER A 581 -9.73 5.15 15.72
CA SER A 581 -9.30 4.18 16.72
C SER A 581 -9.68 4.65 18.12
N ALA A 582 -9.96 3.70 19.02
CA ALA A 582 -10.37 4.00 20.39
C ALA A 582 -9.86 2.97 21.39
N ALA A 583 -9.58 3.45 22.60
CA ALA A 583 -9.54 2.64 23.81
C ALA A 583 -10.69 3.09 24.71
N TYR A 584 -11.52 2.18 25.18
CA TYR A 584 -12.73 2.53 25.92
C TYR A 584 -13.12 1.51 26.99
N GLN A 585 -13.96 1.95 27.92
CA GLN A 585 -14.65 1.08 28.87
C GLN A 585 -16.13 0.98 28.47
N PRO A 586 -16.67 -0.24 28.30
CA PRO A 586 -18.06 -0.41 27.90
C PRO A 586 -19.01 -0.02 29.04
N ALA A 587 -20.14 0.62 28.70
CA ALA A 587 -21.20 1.01 29.64
C ALA A 587 -20.69 1.76 30.90
N ALA A 588 -19.63 2.58 30.77
CA ALA A 588 -18.93 3.19 31.88
C ALA A 588 -19.48 4.56 32.30
N ALA A 589 -20.16 5.29 31.41
CA ALA A 589 -20.75 6.60 31.71
C ALA A 589 -22.27 6.50 31.89
N GLY A 590 -22.73 6.54 33.14
CA GLY A 590 -24.16 6.58 33.49
C GLY A 590 -24.83 7.92 33.17
N THR A 591 -26.05 8.13 33.63
CA THR A 591 -26.80 9.38 33.41
C THR A 591 -26.26 10.57 34.22
N SER A 592 -25.37 10.34 35.18
CA SER A 592 -24.58 11.38 35.85
C SER A 592 -23.15 10.91 35.92
N SER A 593 -22.27 11.48 35.09
CA SER A 593 -20.87 11.07 35.01
C SER A 593 -19.99 12.20 34.53
N THR A 594 -18.77 12.26 35.04
CA THR A 594 -17.71 13.13 34.53
C THR A 594 -16.59 12.28 33.96
N VAL A 595 -16.26 12.48 32.69
CA VAL A 595 -15.14 11.81 32.00
C VAL A 595 -14.07 12.85 31.72
N THR A 596 -12.84 12.58 32.13
CA THR A 596 -11.70 13.50 31.97
C THR A 596 -10.49 12.75 31.42
N VAL A 597 -9.68 13.43 30.60
CA VAL A 597 -8.39 12.93 30.10
C VAL A 597 -7.41 14.09 29.90
N HIS A 598 -6.11 13.81 30.00
CA HIS A 598 -5.05 14.67 29.48
C HIS A 598 -4.59 14.15 28.12
N VAL A 599 -4.74 14.95 27.06
CA VAL A 599 -4.15 14.67 25.75
C VAL A 599 -2.70 15.15 25.82
N ASP A 600 -1.75 14.22 25.89
CA ASP A 600 -0.33 14.51 26.08
C ASP A 600 0.28 15.08 24.80
N SER A 601 -0.03 14.47 23.66
CA SER A 601 0.48 14.86 22.34
C SER A 601 -0.42 14.34 21.22
N GLN A 602 -0.31 14.97 20.06
CA GLN A 602 -0.95 14.54 18.82
C GLN A 602 -0.07 14.98 17.63
N ASP A 603 0.16 14.08 16.67
CA ASP A 603 0.83 14.42 15.42
C ASP A 603 -0.05 15.35 14.57
N ASN A 604 0.58 16.34 13.93
CA ASN A 604 -0.09 17.25 13.00
C ASN A 604 -0.15 16.64 11.59
N THR A 605 -0.96 15.60 11.42
CA THR A 605 -1.27 15.00 10.11
C THR A 605 -2.18 15.87 9.26
N ASN A 606 -3.07 16.62 9.91
CA ASN A 606 -4.00 17.58 9.31
C ASN A 606 -4.41 18.60 10.38
N ALA A 607 -4.70 19.85 9.98
CA ALA A 607 -5.21 20.88 10.89
C ALA A 607 -6.47 20.46 11.66
N TRP A 608 -7.26 19.51 11.11
CA TRP A 608 -8.48 18.94 11.68
C TRP A 608 -8.34 17.48 12.13
N GLY A 609 -7.12 16.94 12.28
CA GLY A 609 -6.94 15.68 12.99
C GLY A 609 -7.49 15.79 14.41
N LYS A 610 -8.15 14.76 14.93
CA LYS A 610 -8.87 14.83 16.22
C LYS A 610 -8.31 13.84 17.23
N ALA A 611 -7.97 14.33 18.42
CA ALA A 611 -7.61 13.51 19.58
C ALA A 611 -8.43 13.93 20.81
N GLY A 612 -9.11 13.00 21.47
CA GLY A 612 -9.82 13.35 22.70
C GLY A 612 -10.74 12.28 23.28
N LEU A 613 -11.85 12.71 23.86
CA LEU A 613 -12.85 11.87 24.54
C LEU A 613 -14.01 11.53 23.61
N MET A 614 -14.53 10.30 23.73
CA MET A 614 -15.75 9.84 23.06
C MET A 614 -16.73 9.25 24.08
N LEU A 615 -18.00 9.65 23.97
CA LEU A 615 -19.15 9.01 24.60
C LEU A 615 -20.06 8.48 23.49
N ARG A 616 -20.40 7.19 23.53
CA ARG A 616 -21.26 6.57 22.50
C ARG A 616 -22.07 5.42 23.07
N ASN A 617 -23.25 5.11 22.51
CA ASN A 617 -24.01 3.92 22.94
C ASN A 617 -23.18 2.64 22.78
N ASN A 618 -22.44 2.53 21.67
CA ASN A 618 -21.48 1.46 21.41
C ASN A 618 -20.31 2.02 20.59
N ILE A 619 -19.13 2.17 21.21
CA ILE A 619 -17.92 2.67 20.52
C ILE A 619 -17.44 1.70 19.43
N ALA A 620 -17.83 0.43 19.45
CA ALA A 620 -17.43 -0.55 18.45
C ALA A 620 -18.38 -0.64 17.23
N ALA A 621 -19.36 0.26 17.12
CA ALA A 621 -20.36 0.27 16.04
C ALA A 621 -20.29 1.59 15.24
N ALA A 622 -19.18 1.79 14.55
CA ALA A 622 -18.99 2.90 13.63
C ALA A 622 -20.10 2.95 12.54
N GLY A 623 -20.51 4.17 12.17
CA GLY A 623 -21.52 4.46 11.16
C GLY A 623 -22.95 4.04 11.50
N SER A 624 -23.25 3.68 12.75
CA SER A 624 -24.59 3.18 13.11
C SER A 624 -25.01 3.39 14.57
N SER A 625 -24.08 3.61 15.50
CA SER A 625 -24.43 3.80 16.90
C SER A 625 -24.76 5.25 17.23
N ALA A 626 -26.03 5.50 17.58
CA ALA A 626 -26.51 6.77 18.13
C ALA A 626 -25.91 7.10 19.52
N GLY A 627 -26.37 8.22 20.11
CA GLY A 627 -25.97 8.65 21.44
C GLY A 627 -24.50 9.07 21.50
N TYR A 628 -24.06 9.80 20.48
CA TYR A 628 -22.66 10.05 20.16
C TYR A 628 -22.27 11.50 20.44
N ALA A 629 -21.29 11.71 21.34
CA ALA A 629 -20.55 12.96 21.45
C ALA A 629 -19.04 12.69 21.48
N SER A 630 -18.29 13.62 20.89
CA SER A 630 -16.84 13.67 21.00
C SER A 630 -16.39 15.05 21.49
N LEU A 631 -15.35 15.10 22.30
CA LEU A 631 -14.64 16.33 22.64
C LEU A 631 -13.18 16.12 22.29
N SER A 632 -12.69 16.86 21.31
CA SER A 632 -11.34 16.66 20.77
C SER A 632 -10.57 17.97 20.68
N VAL A 633 -9.25 17.87 20.84
CA VAL A 633 -8.32 18.91 20.43
C VAL A 633 -7.86 18.61 19.00
N THR A 634 -7.55 19.67 18.25
CA THR A 634 -7.05 19.59 16.88
C THR A 634 -5.72 20.36 16.77
N PRO A 635 -4.84 20.01 15.81
CA PRO A 635 -3.57 20.72 15.63
C PRO A 635 -3.73 22.19 15.22
N GLY A 636 -4.76 22.52 14.41
CA GLY A 636 -4.92 23.84 13.81
C GLY A 636 -6.16 24.63 14.22
N ASN A 637 -7.21 23.98 14.74
CA ASN A 637 -8.54 24.60 14.83
C ASN A 637 -9.08 24.78 16.26
N GLY A 638 -8.36 24.31 17.29
CA GLY A 638 -8.80 24.44 18.68
C GLY A 638 -9.40 23.17 19.27
N VAL A 639 -10.19 23.35 20.32
CA VAL A 639 -10.96 22.28 20.96
C VAL A 639 -12.40 22.32 20.47
N THR A 640 -12.89 21.19 19.94
CA THR A 640 -14.22 21.04 19.34
C THR A 640 -15.04 20.02 20.12
N LEU A 641 -16.28 20.39 20.47
CA LEU A 641 -17.31 19.47 20.95
C LEU A 641 -18.21 19.15 19.77
N GLU A 642 -18.34 17.89 19.41
CA GLU A 642 -19.14 17.39 18.29
C GLU A 642 -20.17 16.38 18.79
N TRP A 643 -21.34 16.34 18.18
CA TRP A 643 -22.39 15.40 18.56
C TRP A 643 -23.34 15.07 17.40
N ASP A 644 -23.91 13.89 17.51
CA ASP A 644 -25.01 13.37 16.71
C ASP A 644 -26.31 14.03 17.19
N SER A 645 -26.91 14.85 16.33
CA SER A 645 -28.05 15.68 16.68
C SER A 645 -29.41 15.06 16.31
N ASP A 646 -29.44 14.03 15.46
CA ASP A 646 -30.66 13.41 14.94
C ASP A 646 -30.75 11.87 15.09
N SER A 647 -29.75 11.25 15.73
CA SER A 647 -29.65 9.83 16.06
C SER A 647 -29.44 8.90 14.87
N ASP A 648 -28.84 9.37 13.79
CA ASP A 648 -28.54 8.55 12.62
C ASP A 648 -27.22 7.76 12.75
N GLY A 649 -26.40 8.09 13.76
CA GLY A 649 -25.15 7.43 14.09
C GLY A 649 -23.89 8.21 13.71
N TYR A 650 -24.00 9.39 13.09
CA TYR A 650 -22.87 10.26 12.73
C TYR A 650 -22.90 11.58 13.49
N VAL A 651 -21.75 12.25 13.66
CA VAL A 651 -21.75 13.60 14.25
C VAL A 651 -21.90 14.66 13.16
N ASP A 652 -22.91 15.52 13.33
CA ASP A 652 -23.33 16.54 12.35
C ASP A 652 -23.40 17.96 12.95
N LYS A 653 -23.23 18.08 14.27
CA LYS A 653 -23.18 19.36 15.00
C LYS A 653 -21.90 19.53 15.77
N SER A 654 -21.43 20.79 15.84
CA SER A 654 -20.22 21.14 16.57
C SER A 654 -20.27 22.49 17.25
N THR A 655 -19.38 22.68 18.22
CA THR A 655 -19.03 23.97 18.82
C THR A 655 -17.53 23.98 19.10
N THR A 656 -16.81 24.97 18.58
CA THR A 656 -15.35 25.04 18.65
C THR A 656 -14.87 26.25 19.45
N LYS A 657 -13.82 26.06 20.25
CA LYS A 657 -13.03 27.12 20.87
C LYS A 657 -11.62 27.11 20.29
N THR A 658 -11.28 28.18 19.58
CA THR A 658 -10.00 28.34 18.88
C THR A 658 -8.84 28.67 19.82
N GLY A 659 -7.61 28.58 19.30
CA GLY A 659 -6.39 29.02 19.99
C GLY A 659 -5.81 28.03 21.00
N ARG A 660 -6.11 26.73 20.83
CA ARG A 660 -5.63 25.65 21.70
C ARG A 660 -5.21 24.43 20.88
N SER A 661 -4.15 23.76 21.32
CA SER A 661 -3.63 22.51 20.79
C SER A 661 -3.21 21.62 21.97
N ALA A 662 -2.87 20.34 21.73
CA ALA A 662 -2.21 19.52 22.73
C ALA A 662 -0.86 20.14 23.16
N PRO A 663 -0.40 19.95 24.41
CA PRO A 663 -1.05 19.21 25.50
C PRO A 663 -2.24 19.97 26.12
N VAL A 664 -3.32 19.26 26.43
CA VAL A 664 -4.53 19.86 27.03
C VAL A 664 -5.38 18.84 27.78
N TRP A 665 -6.03 19.26 28.84
CA TRP A 665 -7.06 18.48 29.52
C TRP A 665 -8.43 18.66 28.87
N LEU A 666 -9.15 17.56 28.69
CA LEU A 666 -10.52 17.54 28.16
C LEU A 666 -11.46 16.91 29.19
N ARG A 667 -12.68 17.44 29.30
CA ARG A 667 -13.71 16.93 30.20
C ARG A 667 -15.10 16.98 29.58
N LEU A 668 -15.79 15.85 29.65
CA LEU A 668 -17.21 15.70 29.33
C LEU A 668 -18.00 15.47 30.63
N VAL A 669 -18.99 16.31 30.92
CA VAL A 669 -19.91 16.14 32.04
C VAL A 669 -21.29 15.79 31.50
N ARG A 670 -21.77 14.58 31.80
CA ARG A 670 -23.08 14.07 31.39
C ARG A 670 -24.11 14.23 32.51
N SER A 671 -25.28 14.75 32.15
CA SER A 671 -26.48 14.87 33.00
C SER A 671 -27.72 14.51 32.18
N GLY A 672 -28.18 13.26 32.31
CA GLY A 672 -29.23 12.67 31.47
C GLY A 672 -28.75 12.54 30.02
N THR A 673 -29.44 13.20 29.10
CA THR A 673 -29.05 13.32 27.69
C THR A 673 -28.17 14.55 27.42
N SER A 674 -28.01 15.46 28.38
CA SER A 674 -27.18 16.64 28.21
C SER A 674 -25.71 16.33 28.50
N VAL A 675 -24.81 16.78 27.63
CA VAL A 675 -23.36 16.62 27.78
C VAL A 675 -22.68 17.98 27.62
N THR A 676 -21.92 18.41 28.63
CA THR A 676 -21.15 19.66 28.57
C THR A 676 -19.66 19.35 28.39
N GLY A 677 -19.06 19.90 27.33
CA GLY A 677 -17.62 19.79 27.05
C GLY A 677 -16.83 20.98 27.58
N SER A 678 -15.67 20.73 28.17
CA SER A 678 -14.76 21.75 28.69
C SER A 678 -13.29 21.36 28.52
N TYR A 679 -12.40 22.33 28.46
CA TYR A 679 -10.95 22.08 28.44
C TYR A 679 -10.21 22.85 29.55
N SER A 680 -8.99 22.40 29.89
CA SER A 680 -8.10 23.06 30.86
C SER A 680 -6.63 22.92 30.46
N VAL A 681 -5.81 23.93 30.79
CA VAL A 681 -4.35 23.90 30.58
C VAL A 681 -3.58 23.48 31.82
N ASP A 682 -4.22 23.49 32.99
CA ASP A 682 -3.61 23.22 34.30
C ASP A 682 -4.30 22.06 35.05
N GLY A 683 -5.37 21.49 34.47
CA GLY A 683 -6.18 20.42 35.05
C GLY A 683 -7.17 20.88 36.13
N THR A 684 -7.17 22.17 36.49
CA THR A 684 -7.94 22.72 37.63
C THR A 684 -8.91 23.83 37.21
N THR A 685 -8.52 24.70 36.31
CA THR A 685 -9.32 25.81 35.77
C THR A 685 -9.93 25.40 34.44
N TRP A 686 -11.25 25.28 34.38
CA TRP A 686 -11.97 24.73 33.23
C TRP A 686 -12.70 25.80 32.42
N THR A 687 -12.51 25.79 31.11
CA THR A 687 -13.20 26.63 30.15
C THR A 687 -14.24 25.81 29.38
N THR A 688 -15.51 26.20 29.45
CA THR A 688 -16.58 25.53 28.71
C THR A 688 -16.46 25.76 27.20
N VAL A 689 -16.53 24.68 26.44
CA VAL A 689 -16.60 24.70 24.97
C VAL A 689 -18.04 24.89 24.53
N GLY A 690 -18.93 24.00 25.00
CA GLY A 690 -20.36 24.03 24.69
C GLY A 690 -21.13 22.94 25.45
N THR A 691 -22.44 22.86 25.20
CA THR A 691 -23.34 21.83 25.73
C THR A 691 -24.14 21.22 24.58
N ALA A 692 -24.10 19.91 24.47
CA ALA A 692 -24.82 19.08 23.51
C ALA A 692 -26.01 18.37 24.17
N THR A 693 -27.02 18.01 23.38
CA THR A 693 -28.10 17.11 23.78
C THR A 693 -28.01 15.86 22.92
N LEU A 694 -27.68 14.73 23.54
CA LEU A 694 -27.54 13.44 22.87
C LEU A 694 -28.91 12.78 22.68
N THR A 695 -29.45 12.90 21.48
CA THR A 695 -30.61 12.14 21.04
C THR A 695 -30.24 10.64 20.96
N GLY A 696 -31.18 9.75 21.29
CA GLY A 696 -30.95 8.29 21.24
C GLY A 696 -29.99 7.71 22.29
N ALA A 697 -29.49 8.50 23.26
CA ALA A 697 -28.55 8.02 24.27
C ALA A 697 -29.16 7.02 25.28
N ASN A 698 -28.48 5.89 25.48
CA ASN A 698 -28.81 4.86 26.46
C ASN A 698 -28.58 5.35 27.90
N SER A 699 -29.14 4.65 28.90
CA SER A 699 -28.91 4.95 30.32
C SER A 699 -27.44 4.87 30.74
N SER A 700 -26.64 4.07 30.02
CA SER A 700 -25.18 3.99 30.10
C SER A 700 -24.56 4.08 28.72
N LEU A 701 -23.50 4.86 28.57
CA LEU A 701 -22.70 4.97 27.35
C LEU A 701 -21.33 4.33 27.57
N ASP A 702 -20.74 3.84 26.50
CA ASP A 702 -19.31 3.59 26.43
C ASP A 702 -18.56 4.92 26.56
N ALA A 703 -17.42 4.90 27.27
CA ALA A 703 -16.59 6.08 27.46
C ALA A 703 -15.12 5.74 27.25
N GLY A 704 -14.42 6.58 26.48
CA GLY A 704 -13.03 6.31 26.16
C GLY A 704 -12.31 7.47 25.48
N THR A 705 -11.08 7.20 25.11
CA THR A 705 -10.26 8.06 24.26
C THR A 705 -10.35 7.61 22.81
N PHE A 706 -10.34 8.55 21.87
CA PHE A 706 -10.34 8.26 20.45
C PHE A 706 -9.35 9.13 19.68
N PHE A 707 -8.97 8.67 18.49
CA PHE A 707 -8.10 9.38 17.56
C PHE A 707 -8.48 9.12 16.09
N THR A 708 -8.40 10.17 15.27
CA THR A 708 -8.42 10.09 13.80
C THR A 708 -7.40 11.09 13.21
N ALA A 709 -6.62 10.63 12.22
CA ALA A 709 -5.56 11.46 11.61
C ALA A 709 -6.10 12.53 10.67
N HIS A 710 -7.33 12.35 10.16
CA HIS A 710 -7.89 13.17 9.10
C HIS A 710 -6.98 13.25 7.86
N ALA A 711 -6.40 12.11 7.50
CA ALA A 711 -5.47 11.92 6.41
C ALA A 711 -5.35 10.42 6.07
N PRO A 712 -4.99 10.08 4.82
CA PRO A 712 -4.63 8.70 4.46
C PRO A 712 -3.32 8.28 5.14
N THR A 713 -2.46 9.24 5.49
CA THR A 713 -1.24 8.99 6.25
C THR A 713 -1.56 8.89 7.75
N PRO A 714 -1.13 7.82 8.41
CA PRO A 714 -1.29 7.63 9.85
C PRO A 714 -0.60 8.69 10.71
N GLY A 715 -1.21 9.01 11.85
CA GLY A 715 -0.59 9.78 12.93
C GLY A 715 -0.75 9.07 14.28
N THR A 716 -0.16 9.63 15.34
CA THR A 716 -0.29 9.12 16.72
C THR A 716 -0.79 10.20 17.66
N ALA A 717 -1.66 9.80 18.59
CA ALA A 717 -2.02 10.58 19.78
C ALA A 717 -1.77 9.79 21.07
N SER A 718 -1.30 10.48 22.10
CA SER A 718 -1.04 9.91 23.43
C SER A 718 -1.89 10.59 24.50
N PHE A 719 -2.39 9.78 25.42
CA PHE A 719 -3.35 10.17 26.45
C PHE A 719 -2.92 9.63 27.80
N SER A 720 -3.05 10.45 28.85
CA SER A 720 -2.81 10.05 30.23
C SER A 720 -3.93 10.52 31.14
N GLN A 721 -3.93 9.99 32.38
CA GLN A 721 -4.80 10.47 33.46
C GLN A 721 -6.31 10.41 33.12
N PHE A 722 -6.72 9.39 32.37
CA PHE A 722 -8.13 9.14 32.11
C PHE A 722 -8.86 8.76 33.41
N SER A 723 -10.03 9.36 33.64
CA SER A 723 -10.88 9.05 34.79
C SER A 723 -12.36 9.21 34.49
N ILE A 724 -13.19 8.39 35.15
CA ILE A 724 -14.65 8.49 35.16
C ILE A 724 -15.11 8.58 36.61
N SER A 725 -15.99 9.52 36.94
CA SER A 725 -16.55 9.71 38.29
C SER A 725 -18.05 10.00 38.29
#